data_AF-A0A7Y7AC76-F1
#
_entry.id   AF-A0A7Y7AC76-F1
#
_cell.length_a   1.000
_cell.length_b   1.000
_cell.length_c   1.000
_cell.angle_alpha   90.00
_cell.angle_beta   90.00
_cell.angle_gamma   90.00
#
_symmetry.space_group_name_H-M   'P 1'
#
loop_
_entity.id
_entity.type
_entity.pdbx_description
1 polymer ?
#
loop_
_entity_poly.entity_id
_entity_poly.type
_entity_poly.pdbx_seq_one_letter_code
_entity_poly.pdbx_strand_id
1 'polypeptide(L)'
;MIITLLLALFLLVVVFSRSQKKRLPSVPFWKHHLKLIVTSGIVFLTIIALNIFRPTVHMDEFDNFDEHIEQAENDEKRYLELNLREKRSLLNPTNVPFLFDYVESSAELAYTNEDKAGLQDQIFSPLPEMQALALAYLDAIVPDTTFNSLYKVELTDEHKAFPDTTQAYHNFVIGSQKLTDKDLTGAERAFLRETKINPSFDRTYEKLYSLYRSHDQEKWKIFLLDSDNAKHLDQNQLSIDYFHLGEYLPYFRAIYTRSFLDFNYFALIAGLIISIIWMIFLRNMDFFNKERWIDILLVFIGGAIFTNLCLFYYDTAHYDWGIVRNGSFWNDFFYSIGIIGFSEELVKLIPWLLFVKFSKRVNEPYDYILYASVAALGFAFTENLIYLESPQNIVIRFLMSTTSHMFDASLVAYSIILAKYKYKTRRAKIIAPIIGFALACFSHGFYDFWLISSSTVGMSIVTTIFFLFTLHIWFYMINNATNHSSFFDKKLLKVHENMEFLSLSILAIILLQYIFLSIKYGAQPANIMLRFGTTFTVGFLLYVTFIMTNFRAIQGRWFKYSFPLSQLINEYVGFPFPGRKSSQNHIGLHLRIFAPKSNRYIGDQLPVSGHCERKITVSGAENCYIFRLNKGIDLAGYYSNVVIIKPKSRNEELTEDKIEVYMLFIPMGINLHADSVSIKQLRYTGKTYSRPI
;
A
#
# COMPACT_ATOMS: atom_id res chain seq x y z
N MET A 1 -18.14 -15.77 -16.80
CA MET A 1 -17.21 -15.49 -17.91
C MET A 1 -17.59 -14.27 -18.75
N ILE A 2 -18.73 -14.23 -19.46
CA ILE A 2 -19.06 -13.13 -20.40
C ILE A 2 -19.02 -11.74 -19.76
N ILE A 3 -19.64 -11.56 -18.59
CA ILE A 3 -19.61 -10.29 -17.84
C ILE A 3 -18.17 -9.88 -17.48
N THR A 4 -17.36 -10.84 -17.03
CA THR A 4 -15.94 -10.65 -16.71
C THR A 4 -15.16 -10.14 -17.93
N LEU A 5 -15.42 -10.72 -19.10
CA LEU A 5 -14.79 -10.33 -20.37
C LEU A 5 -15.20 -8.91 -20.81
N LEU A 6 -16.47 -8.54 -20.64
CA LEU A 6 -16.96 -7.19 -20.93
C LEU A 6 -16.32 -6.14 -20.02
N LEU A 7 -16.16 -6.45 -18.72
CA LEU A 7 -15.49 -5.57 -17.77
C LEU A 7 -14.00 -5.39 -18.08
N ALA A 8 -13.31 -6.47 -18.45
CA ALA A 8 -11.93 -6.40 -18.91
C ALA A 8 -11.80 -5.52 -20.18
N LEU A 9 -12.71 -5.69 -21.15
CA LEU A 9 -12.78 -4.83 -22.35
C LEU A 9 -12.98 -3.36 -21.97
N PHE A 10 -13.90 -3.09 -21.05
CA PHE A 10 -14.19 -1.75 -20.59
C PHE A 10 -12.97 -1.08 -19.94
N LEU A 11 -12.27 -1.79 -19.05
CA LEU A 11 -11.02 -1.32 -18.45
C LEU A 11 -9.98 -0.98 -19.52
N LEU A 12 -9.79 -1.85 -20.51
CA LEU A 12 -8.90 -1.62 -21.65
C LEU A 12 -9.30 -0.36 -22.44
N VAL A 13 -10.59 -0.20 -22.75
CA VAL A 13 -11.09 1.00 -23.45
C VAL A 13 -10.83 2.27 -22.65
N VAL A 14 -11.05 2.25 -21.33
CA VAL A 14 -10.77 3.40 -20.44
C VAL A 14 -9.28 3.75 -20.47
N VAL A 15 -8.40 2.76 -20.31
CA VAL A 15 -6.94 2.95 -20.32
C VAL A 15 -6.45 3.59 -21.61
N PHE A 16 -6.92 3.10 -22.77
CA PHE A 16 -6.40 3.55 -24.06
C PHE A 16 -7.13 4.77 -24.64
N SER A 17 -8.42 4.97 -24.36
CA SER A 17 -9.18 6.13 -24.89
C SER A 17 -8.65 7.49 -24.42
N ARG A 18 -8.05 7.53 -23.23
CA ARG A 18 -7.47 8.76 -22.63
C ARG A 18 -5.98 8.93 -22.91
N SER A 19 -5.35 7.88 -23.46
CA SER A 19 -3.93 7.81 -23.81
C SER A 19 -3.64 8.21 -25.27
N GLN A 20 -4.63 8.15 -26.16
CA GLN A 20 -4.33 8.23 -27.59
C GLN A 20 -4.18 9.67 -28.09
N LYS A 21 -3.02 9.98 -28.70
CA LYS A 21 -2.88 11.11 -29.63
C LYS A 21 -3.73 10.82 -30.87
N LYS A 22 -4.31 11.85 -31.48
CA LYS A 22 -5.10 11.71 -32.72
C LYS A 22 -4.34 10.88 -33.76
N ARG A 23 -5.00 9.86 -34.30
CA ARG A 23 -4.48 8.99 -35.36
C ARG A 23 -4.10 9.83 -36.58
N LEU A 24 -2.86 9.68 -37.04
CA LEU A 24 -2.44 10.23 -38.33
C LEU A 24 -3.09 9.41 -39.46
N PRO A 25 -3.66 10.04 -40.51
CA PRO A 25 -4.34 9.33 -41.60
C PRO A 25 -3.47 8.28 -42.30
N SER A 26 -2.15 8.50 -42.33
CA SER A 26 -1.15 7.63 -42.96
C SER A 26 -0.84 6.34 -42.19
N VAL A 27 -1.28 6.21 -40.93
CA VAL A 27 -0.98 5.04 -40.09
C VAL A 27 -2.17 4.08 -40.11
N PRO A 28 -1.98 2.79 -40.50
CA PRO A 28 -3.02 1.78 -40.43
C PRO A 28 -3.63 1.67 -39.03
N PHE A 29 -4.94 1.39 -38.94
CA PHE A 29 -5.68 1.33 -37.68
C PHE A 29 -5.02 0.38 -36.68
N TRP A 30 -4.67 -0.83 -37.13
CA TRP A 30 -4.02 -1.83 -36.28
C TRP A 30 -2.68 -1.35 -35.73
N LYS A 31 -1.91 -0.57 -36.49
CA LYS A 31 -0.56 -0.11 -36.09
C LYS A 31 -0.68 1.01 -35.05
N HIS A 32 -1.72 1.83 -35.16
CA HIS A 32 -2.03 2.87 -34.17
C HIS A 32 -2.55 2.28 -32.84
N HIS A 33 -3.31 1.19 -32.91
CA HIS A 33 -3.88 0.51 -31.75
C HIS A 33 -3.14 -0.77 -31.35
N LEU A 34 -1.91 -1.00 -31.83
CA LEU A 34 -1.20 -2.27 -31.66
C LEU A 34 -1.04 -2.66 -30.19
N LYS A 35 -0.67 -1.71 -29.33
CA LYS A 35 -0.56 -1.93 -27.89
C LYS A 35 -1.89 -2.40 -27.29
N LEU A 36 -2.99 -1.71 -27.60
CA LEU A 36 -4.33 -2.09 -27.14
C LEU A 36 -4.69 -3.50 -27.64
N ILE A 37 -4.46 -3.81 -28.91
CA ILE A 37 -4.79 -5.11 -29.49
C ILE A 37 -4.01 -6.23 -28.79
N VAL A 38 -2.69 -6.07 -28.63
CA VAL A 38 -1.82 -7.07 -27.99
C VAL A 38 -2.19 -7.25 -26.52
N THR A 39 -2.33 -6.16 -25.77
CA THR A 39 -2.69 -6.22 -24.35
C THR A 39 -4.09 -6.81 -24.15
N SER A 40 -5.05 -6.44 -24.99
CA SER A 40 -6.38 -7.06 -24.99
C SER A 40 -6.26 -8.57 -25.25
N GLY A 41 -5.55 -8.97 -26.30
CA GLY A 41 -5.35 -10.37 -26.65
C GLY A 41 -4.79 -11.19 -25.47
N ILE A 42 -3.77 -10.69 -24.77
CA ILE A 42 -3.17 -11.36 -23.61
C ILE A 42 -4.21 -11.52 -22.48
N VAL A 43 -4.92 -10.45 -22.11
CA VAL A 43 -5.92 -10.49 -21.03
C VAL A 43 -7.06 -11.45 -21.38
N PHE A 44 -7.60 -11.36 -22.60
CA PHE A 44 -8.69 -12.22 -23.07
C PHE A 44 -8.28 -13.69 -23.09
N LEU A 45 -7.14 -14.01 -23.71
CA LEU A 45 -6.65 -15.38 -23.81
C LEU A 45 -6.36 -15.98 -22.44
N THR A 46 -5.82 -15.19 -21.50
CA THR A 46 -5.56 -15.65 -20.13
C THR A 46 -6.85 -15.97 -19.39
N ILE A 47 -7.84 -15.07 -19.42
CA ILE A 47 -9.14 -15.30 -18.77
C ILE A 47 -9.82 -16.52 -19.39
N ILE A 48 -9.86 -16.63 -20.72
CA ILE A 48 -10.48 -17.77 -21.41
C ILE A 48 -9.76 -19.07 -21.05
N ALA A 49 -8.43 -19.10 -21.13
CA ALA A 49 -7.64 -20.29 -20.80
C ALA A 49 -7.90 -20.75 -19.36
N LEU A 50 -7.87 -19.85 -18.38
CA LEU A 50 -8.11 -20.22 -16.98
C LEU A 50 -9.55 -20.67 -16.73
N ASN A 51 -10.55 -20.08 -17.39
CA ASN A 51 -11.94 -20.55 -17.28
C ASN A 51 -12.16 -21.92 -17.93
N ILE A 52 -11.38 -22.28 -18.97
CA ILE A 52 -11.48 -23.58 -19.64
C ILE A 52 -10.70 -24.65 -18.88
N PHE A 53 -9.45 -24.37 -18.52
CA PHE A 53 -8.54 -25.36 -17.93
C PHE A 53 -8.63 -25.46 -16.41
N ARG A 54 -9.11 -24.42 -15.71
CA ARG A 54 -9.30 -24.39 -14.24
C ARG A 54 -10.61 -23.68 -13.84
N PRO A 55 -11.79 -24.13 -14.30
CA PRO A 55 -13.07 -23.46 -14.03
C PRO A 55 -13.36 -23.36 -12.53
N THR A 56 -13.22 -24.48 -11.84
CA THR A 56 -13.27 -24.63 -10.39
C THR A 56 -12.08 -25.48 -10.00
N VAL A 57 -11.33 -25.04 -8.99
CA VAL A 57 -10.61 -26.00 -8.18
C VAL A 57 -11.69 -26.48 -7.23
N HIS A 58 -12.25 -27.67 -7.47
CA HIS A 58 -12.74 -28.42 -6.33
C HIS A 58 -11.48 -28.57 -5.49
N MET A 59 -11.44 -27.90 -4.34
CA MET A 59 -10.55 -28.36 -3.29
C MET A 59 -11.11 -29.74 -3.00
N ASP A 60 -10.59 -30.75 -3.71
CA ASP A 60 -10.69 -32.11 -3.21
C ASP A 60 -10.20 -31.96 -1.76
N GLU A 61 -11.00 -32.38 -0.79
CA GLU A 61 -10.71 -32.33 0.67
C GLU A 61 -9.38 -33.03 1.05
N PHE A 62 -8.58 -33.42 0.07
CA PHE A 62 -7.51 -34.39 0.09
C PHE A 62 -6.15 -33.82 -0.37
N ASP A 63 -6.09 -32.61 -0.96
CA ASP A 63 -4.83 -32.04 -1.48
C ASP A 63 -4.10 -31.12 -0.49
N ASN A 64 -4.78 -30.57 0.53
CA ASN A 64 -4.15 -29.71 1.55
C ASN A 64 -4.88 -29.76 2.91
N PHE A 65 -4.73 -30.87 3.65
CA PHE A 65 -5.39 -31.05 4.96
C PHE A 65 -5.08 -29.92 5.96
N ASP A 66 -3.85 -29.41 5.97
CA ASP A 66 -3.42 -28.43 6.97
C ASP A 66 -4.15 -27.08 6.80
N GLU A 67 -4.29 -26.57 5.57
CA GLU A 67 -5.04 -25.33 5.29
C GLU A 67 -6.53 -25.49 5.62
N HIS A 68 -7.10 -26.69 5.44
CA HIS A 68 -8.50 -26.97 5.77
C HIS A 68 -8.75 -27.12 7.27
N ILE A 69 -7.81 -27.74 7.99
CA ILE A 69 -7.85 -27.84 9.45
C ILE A 69 -7.74 -26.44 10.05
N GLU A 70 -6.77 -25.65 9.61
CA GLU A 70 -6.58 -24.25 10.05
C GLU A 70 -7.83 -23.39 9.76
N GLN A 71 -8.45 -23.57 8.59
CA GLN A 71 -9.69 -22.86 8.28
C GLN A 71 -10.86 -23.32 9.16
N ALA A 72 -10.98 -24.62 9.45
CA ALA A 72 -12.02 -25.14 10.33
C ALA A 72 -11.84 -24.67 11.78
N GLU A 73 -10.60 -24.57 12.26
CA GLU A 73 -10.24 -23.98 13.56
C GLU A 73 -10.64 -22.51 13.63
N ASN A 74 -10.25 -21.72 12.62
CA ASN A 74 -10.59 -20.30 12.53
C ASN A 74 -12.10 -20.03 12.46
N ASP A 75 -12.86 -20.94 11.83
CA ASP A 75 -14.32 -20.89 11.73
C ASP A 75 -15.03 -21.51 12.98
N GLU A 76 -14.27 -21.98 13.98
CA GLU A 76 -14.76 -22.70 15.17
C GLU A 76 -15.60 -23.97 14.85
N LYS A 77 -15.35 -24.61 13.70
CA LYS A 77 -16.06 -25.81 13.23
C LYS A 77 -15.41 -27.11 13.73
N ARG A 78 -15.46 -27.33 15.04
CA ARG A 78 -14.81 -28.47 15.74
C ARG A 78 -15.08 -29.85 15.15
N TYR A 79 -16.32 -30.14 14.71
CA TYR A 79 -16.64 -31.43 14.08
C TYR A 79 -15.98 -31.60 12.70
N LEU A 80 -15.88 -30.52 11.93
CA LEU A 80 -15.21 -30.54 10.63
C LEU A 80 -13.71 -30.74 10.81
N GLU A 81 -13.12 -30.00 11.74
CA GLU A 81 -11.72 -30.14 12.14
C GLU A 81 -11.38 -31.58 12.54
N LEU A 82 -12.18 -32.19 13.44
CA LEU A 82 -11.99 -33.57 13.86
C LEU A 82 -12.03 -34.56 12.69
N ASN A 83 -13.03 -34.44 11.81
CA ASN A 83 -13.17 -35.29 10.63
C ASN A 83 -11.97 -35.14 9.67
N LEU A 84 -11.42 -33.93 9.53
CA LEU A 84 -10.24 -33.68 8.71
C LEU A 84 -8.98 -34.29 9.34
N ARG A 85 -8.79 -34.14 10.65
CA ARG A 85 -7.68 -34.74 11.40
C ARG A 85 -7.74 -36.27 11.39
N GLU A 86 -8.94 -36.85 11.54
CA GLU A 86 -9.18 -38.30 11.37
C GLU A 86 -8.72 -38.78 10.00
N LYS A 87 -9.27 -38.18 8.94
CA LYS A 87 -8.91 -38.54 7.55
C LYS A 87 -7.41 -38.40 7.30
N ARG A 88 -6.78 -37.31 7.77
CA ARG A 88 -5.33 -37.07 7.63
C ARG A 88 -4.49 -38.15 8.33
N SER A 89 -4.88 -38.54 9.54
CA SER A 89 -4.24 -39.62 10.31
C SER A 89 -4.42 -40.98 9.62
N LEU A 90 -5.63 -41.32 9.18
CA LEU A 90 -5.93 -42.61 8.53
C LEU A 90 -5.23 -42.77 7.18
N LEU A 91 -5.03 -41.68 6.42
CA LEU A 91 -4.26 -41.68 5.18
C LEU A 91 -2.75 -41.82 5.40
N ASN A 92 -2.26 -41.41 6.58
CA ASN A 92 -0.85 -41.47 6.96
C ASN A 92 -0.68 -42.23 8.28
N PRO A 93 -1.04 -43.54 8.32
CA PRO A 93 -1.23 -44.27 9.58
C PRO A 93 0.05 -44.49 10.38
N THR A 94 1.23 -44.20 9.81
CA THR A 94 2.54 -44.27 10.48
C THR A 94 3.04 -42.91 10.99
N ASN A 95 2.35 -41.81 10.69
CA ASN A 95 2.72 -40.47 11.15
C ASN A 95 2.16 -40.22 12.55
N VAL A 96 3.00 -40.44 13.56
CA VAL A 96 2.61 -40.31 14.98
C VAL A 96 2.18 -38.88 15.37
N PRO A 97 2.81 -37.79 14.91
CA PRO A 97 2.28 -36.44 15.13
C PRO A 97 0.82 -36.26 14.68
N PHE A 98 0.47 -36.72 13.47
CA PHE A 98 -0.92 -36.64 12.97
C PHE A 98 -1.88 -37.49 13.79
N LEU A 99 -1.42 -38.66 14.24
CA LEU A 99 -2.17 -39.52 15.14
C LEU A 99 -2.45 -38.83 16.48
N PHE A 100 -1.45 -38.19 17.08
CA PHE A 100 -1.60 -37.46 18.33
C PHE A 100 -2.51 -36.23 18.20
N ASP A 101 -2.47 -35.50 17.06
CA ASP A 101 -3.45 -34.42 16.78
C ASP A 101 -4.89 -34.94 16.77
N TYR A 102 -5.12 -36.09 16.13
CA TYR A 102 -6.44 -36.70 16.06
C TYR A 102 -6.92 -37.17 17.45
N VAL A 103 -6.03 -37.79 18.23
CA VAL A 103 -6.31 -38.22 19.61
C VAL A 103 -6.68 -37.02 20.50
N GLU A 104 -5.91 -35.93 20.45
CA GLU A 104 -6.16 -34.72 21.24
C GLU A 104 -7.51 -34.07 20.89
N SER A 105 -7.79 -33.85 19.60
CA SER A 105 -9.08 -33.27 19.17
C SER A 105 -10.26 -34.17 19.54
N SER A 106 -10.09 -35.50 19.47
CA SER A 106 -11.13 -36.46 19.90
C SER A 106 -11.39 -36.35 21.40
N ALA A 107 -10.33 -36.27 22.21
CA ALA A 107 -10.43 -36.10 23.65
C ALA A 107 -11.11 -34.78 24.01
N GLU A 108 -10.71 -33.66 23.39
CA GLU A 108 -11.30 -32.34 23.64
C GLU A 108 -12.80 -32.29 23.29
N LEU A 109 -13.20 -32.88 22.17
CA LEU A 109 -14.60 -32.96 21.77
C LEU A 109 -15.42 -33.82 22.73
N ALA A 110 -14.89 -34.96 23.17
CA ALA A 110 -15.53 -35.83 24.15
C ALA A 110 -15.68 -35.16 25.53
N TYR A 111 -14.71 -34.37 25.96
CA TYR A 111 -14.83 -33.52 27.15
C TYR A 111 -15.94 -32.49 27.01
N THR A 112 -16.05 -31.85 25.85
CA THR A 112 -17.09 -30.85 25.56
C THR A 112 -18.49 -31.47 25.56
N ASN A 113 -18.62 -32.70 25.06
CA ASN A 113 -19.91 -33.39 24.89
C ASN A 113 -20.29 -34.33 26.05
N GLU A 114 -19.48 -34.41 27.10
CA GLU A 114 -19.61 -35.36 28.22
C GLU A 114 -19.67 -36.86 27.81
N ASP A 115 -19.22 -37.21 26.60
CA ASP A 115 -19.25 -38.57 26.05
C ASP A 115 -17.85 -39.21 26.03
N LYS A 116 -17.35 -39.56 27.22
CA LYS A 116 -16.00 -40.14 27.41
C LYS A 116 -15.93 -41.64 27.10
N ALA A 117 -17.07 -42.34 27.06
CA ALA A 117 -17.11 -43.79 26.98
C ALA A 117 -16.77 -44.34 25.59
N GLY A 118 -17.13 -43.60 24.52
CA GLY A 118 -16.89 -44.02 23.14
C GLY A 118 -15.43 -43.94 22.67
N LEU A 119 -14.56 -43.27 23.43
CA LEU A 119 -13.17 -43.01 23.01
C LEU A 119 -12.28 -44.26 22.98
N GLN A 120 -12.54 -45.29 23.80
CA GLN A 120 -11.72 -46.51 23.82
C GLN A 120 -12.02 -47.45 22.64
N ASP A 121 -13.27 -47.45 22.20
CA ASP A 121 -13.74 -48.28 21.09
C ASP A 121 -13.46 -47.62 19.73
N GLN A 122 -12.96 -46.38 19.73
CA GLN A 122 -12.61 -45.63 18.54
C GLN A 122 -11.32 -46.15 17.90
N ILE A 123 -11.35 -46.30 16.57
CA ILE A 123 -10.19 -46.72 15.78
C ILE A 123 -9.44 -45.45 15.35
N PHE A 124 -8.32 -45.17 16.02
CA PHE A 124 -7.42 -44.06 15.70
C PHE A 124 -6.45 -44.38 14.55
N SER A 125 -6.07 -45.66 14.41
CA SER A 125 -5.21 -46.15 13.32
C SER A 125 -5.58 -47.58 12.92
N PRO A 126 -5.50 -47.93 11.63
CA PRO A 126 -5.68 -49.32 11.18
C PRO A 126 -4.49 -50.22 11.56
N LEU A 127 -3.35 -49.64 11.95
CA LEU A 127 -2.16 -50.40 12.36
C LEU A 127 -2.22 -50.72 13.86
N PRO A 128 -2.12 -52.00 14.28
CA PRO A 128 -2.26 -52.39 15.68
C PRO A 128 -1.30 -51.68 16.65
N GLU A 129 -0.04 -51.49 16.25
CA GLU A 129 0.98 -50.81 17.07
C GLU A 129 0.66 -49.32 17.27
N MET A 130 0.19 -48.66 16.22
CA MET A 130 -0.18 -47.23 16.27
C MET A 130 -1.49 -47.03 17.02
N GLN A 131 -2.45 -47.94 16.87
CA GLN A 131 -3.66 -47.95 17.68
C GLN A 131 -3.34 -48.09 19.17
N ALA A 132 -2.42 -48.99 19.53
CA ALA A 132 -1.99 -49.16 20.91
C ALA A 132 -1.30 -47.89 21.46
N LEU A 133 -0.46 -47.24 20.66
CA LEU A 133 0.18 -45.98 21.02
C LEU A 133 -0.84 -44.83 21.18
N ALA A 134 -1.82 -44.72 20.29
CA ALA A 134 -2.90 -43.73 20.37
C ALA A 134 -3.73 -43.89 21.65
N LEU A 135 -4.13 -45.12 21.97
CA LEU A 135 -4.87 -45.43 23.20
C LEU A 135 -4.04 -45.15 24.46
N ALA A 136 -2.73 -45.44 24.43
CA ALA A 136 -1.81 -45.11 25.51
C ALA A 136 -1.69 -43.59 25.70
N TYR A 137 -1.61 -42.82 24.61
CA TYR A 137 -1.56 -41.37 24.69
C TYR A 137 -2.86 -40.76 25.17
N LEU A 138 -4.00 -41.27 24.70
CA LEU A 138 -5.33 -40.86 25.15
C LEU A 138 -5.48 -41.05 26.67
N ASP A 139 -5.09 -42.21 27.18
CA ASP A 139 -5.10 -42.49 28.61
C ASP A 139 -4.18 -41.55 29.41
N ALA A 140 -3.03 -41.18 28.84
CA ALA A 140 -2.09 -40.24 29.43
C ALA A 140 -2.64 -38.81 29.63
N ILE A 141 -3.54 -38.36 28.74
CA ILE A 141 -4.06 -36.99 28.75
C ILE A 141 -5.48 -36.86 29.36
N VAL A 142 -6.17 -37.97 29.63
CA VAL A 142 -7.55 -38.01 30.16
C VAL A 142 -7.56 -38.53 31.61
N PRO A 143 -7.53 -37.66 32.64
CA PRO A 143 -7.44 -38.08 34.05
C PRO A 143 -8.65 -38.83 34.64
N ASP A 144 -9.86 -38.66 34.10
CA ASP A 144 -11.14 -39.05 34.74
C ASP A 144 -11.66 -40.44 34.38
N THR A 145 -10.85 -41.24 33.71
CA THR A 145 -11.33 -42.49 33.14
C THR A 145 -10.78 -43.66 33.94
N THR A 146 -11.69 -44.55 34.36
CA THR A 146 -11.38 -45.89 34.87
C THR A 146 -10.91 -46.80 33.74
N PHE A 147 -10.05 -46.28 32.87
CA PHE A 147 -9.38 -47.05 31.86
C PHE A 147 -8.29 -47.86 32.58
N ASN A 148 -8.33 -49.17 32.42
CA ASN A 148 -7.29 -50.08 32.91
C ASN A 148 -5.99 -49.74 32.18
N SER A 149 -5.27 -48.75 32.69
CA SER A 149 -4.11 -48.19 32.02
C SER A 149 -2.98 -49.23 31.98
N LEU A 150 -2.28 -49.24 30.85
CA LEU A 150 -0.98 -49.91 30.71
C LEU A 150 0.14 -49.18 31.49
N TYR A 151 -0.12 -47.98 32.03
CA TYR A 151 0.90 -47.06 32.57
C TYR A 151 0.71 -46.64 34.05
N LYS A 152 -0.40 -46.96 34.74
CA LYS A 152 -0.60 -46.65 36.20
C LYS A 152 0.10 -47.65 37.14
N VAL A 153 0.86 -48.61 36.63
CA VAL A 153 1.37 -49.74 37.43
C VAL A 153 2.72 -49.39 38.06
N GLU A 154 2.82 -49.48 39.39
CA GLU A 154 4.09 -49.58 40.11
C GLU A 154 4.91 -50.77 39.56
N LEU A 155 6.23 -50.60 39.46
CA LEU A 155 7.23 -51.47 38.79
C LEU A 155 7.29 -52.94 39.28
N THR A 156 6.20 -53.74 39.25
CA THR A 156 6.19 -55.06 39.91
C THR A 156 5.59 -56.26 39.19
N ASP A 157 5.11 -56.22 37.93
CA ASP A 157 4.60 -57.45 37.29
C ASP A 157 5.06 -57.71 35.85
N GLU A 158 5.57 -58.93 35.61
CA GLU A 158 6.36 -59.38 34.46
C GLU A 158 5.61 -59.63 33.12
N HIS A 159 4.30 -59.36 32.98
CA HIS A 159 3.55 -59.86 31.81
C HIS A 159 2.56 -58.89 31.13
N LYS A 160 2.78 -57.58 31.19
CA LYS A 160 2.14 -56.62 30.26
C LYS A 160 3.22 -55.87 29.50
N ALA A 161 3.10 -55.82 28.17
CA ALA A 161 4.06 -55.15 27.29
C ALA A 161 4.23 -53.70 27.77
N PHE A 162 5.35 -53.47 28.46
CA PHE A 162 5.74 -52.19 29.01
C PHE A 162 5.89 -51.19 27.87
N PRO A 163 5.79 -49.88 28.16
CA PRO A 163 6.26 -48.89 27.23
C PRO A 163 7.77 -49.11 27.08
N ASP A 164 8.21 -49.48 25.88
CA ASP A 164 9.62 -49.59 25.63
C ASP A 164 10.23 -48.19 25.67
N THR A 165 10.89 -47.85 26.78
CA THR A 165 11.56 -46.54 26.95
C THR A 165 12.72 -46.33 25.97
N THR A 166 13.07 -47.33 25.15
CA THR A 166 14.07 -47.21 24.08
C THR A 166 13.47 -46.81 22.73
N GLN A 167 12.14 -46.79 22.60
CA GLN A 167 11.43 -46.43 21.37
C GLN A 167 10.96 -44.97 21.39
N ALA A 168 10.92 -44.36 20.20
CA ALA A 168 10.41 -43.00 20.00
C ALA A 168 8.92 -42.90 20.38
N TYR A 169 8.50 -41.71 20.82
CA TYR A 169 7.15 -41.33 21.25
C TYR A 169 6.68 -41.96 22.58
N HIS A 170 7.23 -43.10 22.99
CA HIS A 170 6.86 -43.73 24.26
C HIS A 170 7.23 -42.87 25.47
N ASN A 171 8.40 -42.22 25.47
CA ASN A 171 8.77 -41.36 26.59
C ASN A 171 7.97 -40.05 26.59
N PHE A 172 7.49 -39.58 25.43
CA PHE A 172 6.52 -38.48 25.36
C PHE A 172 5.18 -38.82 26.03
N VAL A 173 4.65 -40.03 25.77
CA VAL A 173 3.41 -40.51 26.42
C VAL A 173 3.59 -40.62 27.93
N ILE A 174 4.70 -41.22 28.39
CA ILE A 174 5.05 -41.28 29.81
C ILE A 174 5.11 -39.88 30.42
N GLY A 175 5.80 -38.95 29.76
CA GLY A 175 5.92 -37.58 30.25
C GLY A 175 4.56 -36.89 30.36
N SER A 176 3.67 -37.10 29.38
CA SER A 176 2.31 -36.55 29.38
C SER A 176 1.46 -37.11 30.52
N GLN A 177 1.53 -38.42 30.79
CA GLN A 177 0.88 -39.03 31.96
C GLN A 177 1.40 -38.44 33.26
N LYS A 178 2.72 -38.27 33.39
CA LYS A 178 3.34 -37.70 34.59
C LYS A 178 2.93 -36.25 34.82
N LEU A 179 2.71 -35.47 33.76
CA LEU A 179 2.11 -34.14 33.89
C LEU A 179 0.68 -34.22 34.44
N THR A 180 -0.14 -35.14 33.93
CA THR A 180 -1.51 -35.40 34.43
C THR A 180 -1.51 -35.82 35.90
N ASP A 181 -0.55 -36.65 36.31
CA ASP A 181 -0.34 -37.11 37.69
C ASP A 181 0.26 -36.03 38.62
N LYS A 182 0.63 -34.85 38.07
CA LYS A 182 1.35 -33.78 38.76
C LYS A 182 2.77 -34.15 39.24
N ASP A 183 3.37 -35.20 38.69
CA ASP A 183 4.78 -35.58 38.89
C ASP A 183 5.68 -34.86 37.87
N LEU A 184 5.98 -33.59 38.17
CA LEU A 184 6.75 -32.71 37.28
C LEU A 184 8.17 -33.21 37.02
N THR A 185 8.83 -33.78 38.04
CA THR A 185 10.21 -34.31 37.92
C THR A 185 10.23 -35.62 37.12
N GLY A 186 9.20 -36.44 37.23
CA GLY A 186 8.98 -37.61 36.37
C GLY A 186 8.75 -37.19 34.92
N ALA A 187 7.91 -36.19 34.70
CA ALA A 187 7.62 -35.65 33.37
C ALA A 187 8.88 -35.08 32.68
N GLU A 188 9.63 -34.22 33.37
CA GLU A 188 10.89 -33.66 32.86
C GLU A 188 11.87 -34.75 32.41
N ARG A 189 12.09 -35.76 33.27
CA ARG A 189 13.00 -36.87 32.95
C ARG A 189 12.55 -37.69 31.75
N ALA A 190 11.25 -37.89 31.59
CA ALA A 190 10.69 -38.61 30.45
C ALA A 190 10.87 -37.82 29.15
N PHE A 191 10.50 -36.53 29.14
CA PHE A 191 10.69 -35.70 27.95
C PHE A 191 12.18 -35.52 27.58
N LEU A 192 13.09 -35.37 28.55
CA LEU A 192 14.53 -35.30 28.28
C LEU A 192 15.12 -36.62 27.75
N ARG A 193 14.46 -37.77 27.98
CA ARG A 193 14.82 -39.04 27.32
C ARG A 193 14.29 -39.07 25.90
N GLU A 194 13.07 -38.59 25.69
CA GLU A 194 12.47 -38.49 24.37
C GLU A 194 13.31 -37.60 23.45
N THR A 195 13.80 -36.43 23.89
CA THR A 195 14.65 -35.56 23.05
C THR A 195 15.96 -36.24 22.62
N LYS A 196 16.46 -37.23 23.36
CA LYS A 196 17.66 -38.00 22.98
C LYS A 196 17.36 -39.09 21.96
N ILE A 197 16.18 -39.70 22.03
CA ILE A 197 15.76 -40.79 21.14
C ILE A 197 15.16 -40.23 19.85
N ASN A 198 14.40 -39.15 19.96
CA ASN A 198 13.66 -38.51 18.88
C ASN A 198 13.86 -36.97 18.90
N PRO A 199 15.07 -36.49 18.55
CA PRO A 199 15.42 -35.07 18.62
C PRO A 199 14.62 -34.19 17.66
N SER A 200 13.94 -34.75 16.67
CA SER A 200 13.13 -34.01 15.68
C SER A 200 11.68 -33.78 16.10
N PHE A 201 11.25 -34.28 17.26
CA PHE A 201 9.84 -34.22 17.65
C PHE A 201 9.50 -32.96 18.46
N ASP A 202 9.01 -31.94 17.75
CA ASP A 202 8.75 -30.58 18.24
C ASP A 202 7.94 -30.55 19.54
N ARG A 203 6.86 -31.35 19.64
CA ARG A 203 5.98 -31.37 20.82
C ARG A 203 6.71 -31.68 22.12
N THR A 204 7.77 -32.46 22.09
CA THR A 204 8.56 -32.75 23.30
C THR A 204 9.21 -31.48 23.84
N TYR A 205 9.74 -30.64 22.96
CA TYR A 205 10.33 -29.36 23.31
C TYR A 205 9.25 -28.37 23.78
N GLU A 206 8.07 -28.34 23.17
CA GLU A 206 6.93 -27.53 23.62
C GLU A 206 6.47 -27.90 25.04
N LYS A 207 6.42 -29.20 25.37
CA LYS A 207 6.11 -29.68 26.72
C LYS A 207 7.20 -29.32 27.73
N LEU A 208 8.47 -29.46 27.38
CA LEU A 208 9.59 -29.01 28.23
C LEU A 208 9.57 -27.49 28.44
N TYR A 209 9.35 -26.73 27.37
CA TYR A 209 9.23 -25.28 27.41
C TYR A 209 8.10 -24.85 28.36
N SER A 210 6.89 -25.41 28.21
CA SER A 210 5.74 -25.08 29.07
C SER A 210 5.96 -25.50 30.53
N LEU A 211 6.61 -26.65 30.76
CA LEU A 211 6.99 -27.13 32.09
C LEU A 211 7.97 -26.17 32.77
N TYR A 212 9.04 -25.76 32.10
CA TYR A 212 10.03 -24.83 32.66
C TYR A 212 9.44 -23.44 32.85
N ARG A 213 8.69 -22.91 31.87
CA ARG A 213 8.07 -21.58 31.96
C ARG A 213 7.19 -21.42 33.21
N SER A 214 6.51 -22.49 33.61
CA SER A 214 5.57 -22.48 34.74
C SER A 214 6.22 -22.76 36.10
N HIS A 215 7.34 -23.49 36.16
CA HIS A 215 7.87 -24.00 37.44
C HIS A 215 9.36 -23.68 37.71
N ASP A 216 10.16 -23.32 36.69
CA ASP A 216 11.60 -23.08 36.84
C ASP A 216 12.09 -22.03 35.83
N GLN A 217 12.11 -20.76 36.24
CA GLN A 217 12.51 -19.65 35.35
C GLN A 217 13.98 -19.70 34.92
N GLU A 218 14.89 -20.20 35.76
CA GLU A 218 16.31 -20.28 35.38
C GLU A 218 16.51 -21.35 34.30
N LYS A 219 15.94 -22.55 34.47
CA LYS A 219 15.94 -23.58 33.43
C LYS A 219 15.23 -23.09 32.17
N TRP A 220 14.12 -22.37 32.31
CA TRP A 220 13.38 -21.84 31.17
C TRP A 220 14.25 -20.88 30.34
N LYS A 221 14.95 -19.93 30.99
CA LYS A 221 15.87 -19.02 30.30
C LYS A 221 16.99 -19.77 29.59
N ILE A 222 17.63 -20.75 30.24
CA ILE A 222 18.71 -21.54 29.64
C ILE A 222 18.18 -22.36 28.44
N PHE A 223 17.02 -22.98 28.59
CA PHE A 223 16.37 -23.78 27.54
C PHE A 223 16.03 -22.93 26.32
N LEU A 224 15.50 -21.72 26.52
CA LEU A 224 15.13 -20.79 25.47
C LEU A 224 16.33 -20.26 24.69
N LEU A 225 17.43 -19.94 25.38
CA LEU A 225 18.65 -19.39 24.76
C LEU A 225 19.46 -20.44 23.98
N ASP A 226 19.16 -21.72 24.16
CA ASP A 226 19.75 -22.79 23.37
C ASP A 226 19.07 -22.86 21.99
N SER A 227 19.85 -22.58 20.94
CA SER A 227 19.38 -22.59 19.55
C SER A 227 18.85 -23.94 19.09
N ASP A 228 19.33 -25.05 19.68
CA ASP A 228 18.85 -26.38 19.33
C ASP A 228 17.46 -26.66 19.90
N ASN A 229 17.08 -26.05 21.02
CA ASN A 229 15.72 -26.16 21.55
C ASN A 229 14.79 -25.15 20.89
N ALA A 230 15.26 -23.90 20.71
CA ALA A 230 14.44 -22.80 20.20
C ALA A 230 13.90 -23.03 18.78
N LYS A 231 14.58 -23.82 17.92
CA LYS A 231 14.11 -24.13 16.57
C LYS A 231 12.81 -24.97 16.54
N HIS A 232 12.49 -25.63 17.64
CA HIS A 232 11.30 -26.49 17.80
C HIS A 232 10.11 -25.76 18.42
N LEU A 233 10.25 -24.47 18.76
CA LEU A 233 9.23 -23.69 19.45
C LEU A 233 8.58 -22.68 18.50
N ASP A 234 7.35 -22.27 18.85
CA ASP A 234 6.64 -21.22 18.12
C ASP A 234 7.45 -19.92 18.09
N GLN A 235 7.84 -19.51 16.88
CA GLN A 235 8.70 -18.35 16.67
C GLN A 235 8.04 -17.03 17.11
N ASN A 236 6.71 -16.95 17.11
CA ASN A 236 6.00 -15.77 17.61
C ASN A 236 6.20 -15.62 19.11
N GLN A 237 5.91 -16.69 19.86
CA GLN A 237 6.09 -16.72 21.29
C GLN A 237 7.55 -16.49 21.71
N LEU A 238 8.51 -17.06 20.97
CA LEU A 238 9.94 -16.88 21.23
C LEU A 238 10.36 -15.40 21.19
N SER A 239 9.91 -14.66 20.18
CA SER A 239 10.25 -13.23 20.09
C SER A 239 9.74 -12.46 21.31
N ILE A 240 8.51 -12.73 21.75
CA ILE A 240 7.92 -12.11 22.93
C ILE A 240 8.70 -12.50 24.21
N ASP A 241 9.10 -13.76 24.33
CA ASP A 241 9.86 -14.24 25.49
C ASP A 241 11.25 -13.60 25.56
N TYR A 242 11.97 -13.49 24.44
CA TYR A 242 13.26 -12.80 24.39
C TYR A 242 13.12 -11.33 24.77
N PHE A 243 12.03 -10.67 24.35
CA PHE A 243 11.73 -9.29 24.75
C PHE A 243 11.59 -9.18 26.27
N HIS A 244 10.77 -10.05 26.89
CA HIS A 244 10.58 -10.06 28.35
C HIS A 244 11.85 -10.35 29.14
N LEU A 245 12.75 -11.17 28.59
CA LEU A 245 14.04 -11.49 29.20
C LEU A 245 15.10 -10.38 29.01
N GLY A 246 14.81 -9.34 28.21
CA GLY A 246 15.77 -8.29 27.85
C GLY A 246 16.87 -8.75 26.89
N GLU A 247 16.68 -9.89 26.22
CA GLU A 247 17.67 -10.51 25.33
C GLU A 247 17.44 -10.01 23.89
N TYR A 248 17.88 -8.78 23.60
CA TYR A 248 17.54 -8.11 22.33
C TYR A 248 18.20 -8.74 21.08
N LEU A 249 19.36 -9.37 21.21
CA LEU A 249 20.01 -10.01 20.06
C LEU A 249 19.19 -11.20 19.52
N PRO A 250 18.79 -12.19 20.34
CA PRO A 250 17.91 -13.27 19.88
C PRO A 250 16.50 -12.77 19.52
N TYR A 251 15.99 -11.73 20.19
CA TYR A 251 14.75 -11.04 19.80
C TYR A 251 14.76 -10.57 18.34
N PHE A 252 15.75 -9.75 17.97
CA PHE A 252 15.85 -9.25 16.60
C PHE A 252 16.13 -10.39 15.62
N ARG A 253 16.96 -11.39 16.01
CA ARG A 253 17.22 -12.56 15.16
C ARG A 253 15.93 -13.31 14.82
N ALA A 254 15.08 -13.58 15.81
CA ALA A 254 13.80 -14.27 15.62
C ALA A 254 12.89 -13.47 14.66
N ILE A 255 12.77 -12.16 14.87
CA ILE A 255 11.97 -11.29 14.00
C ILE A 255 12.48 -11.28 12.56
N TYR A 256 13.79 -11.11 12.35
CA TYR A 256 14.36 -11.04 11.00
C TYR A 256 14.31 -12.39 10.27
N THR A 257 14.51 -13.49 10.98
CA THR A 257 14.30 -14.84 10.43
C THR A 257 12.88 -14.99 9.93
N ARG A 258 11.89 -14.67 10.76
CA ARG A 258 10.47 -14.74 10.37
C ARG A 258 10.17 -13.90 9.13
N SER A 259 10.58 -12.63 9.09
CA SER A 259 10.22 -11.73 7.99
C SER A 259 10.86 -12.08 6.64
N PHE A 260 12.05 -12.69 6.64
CA PHE A 260 12.85 -12.88 5.42
C PHE A 260 13.25 -14.33 5.13
N LEU A 261 12.90 -15.29 5.97
CA LEU A 261 13.12 -16.71 5.73
C LEU A 261 11.79 -17.48 5.65
N ASP A 262 10.76 -17.03 6.37
CA ASP A 262 9.45 -17.69 6.44
C ASP A 262 8.37 -16.88 5.68
N PHE A 263 8.52 -16.75 4.35
CA PHE A 263 7.54 -16.05 3.52
C PHE A 263 6.94 -16.95 2.44
N ASN A 264 5.70 -16.64 2.05
CA ASN A 264 5.08 -17.27 0.90
C ASN A 264 5.74 -16.79 -0.41
N TYR A 265 6.26 -17.72 -1.23
CA TYR A 265 6.86 -17.40 -2.54
C TYR A 265 5.94 -16.57 -3.45
N PHE A 266 4.63 -16.81 -3.35
CA PHE A 266 3.61 -16.02 -4.02
C PHE A 266 3.66 -14.55 -3.60
N ALA A 267 3.66 -14.31 -2.28
CA ALA A 267 3.63 -12.99 -1.69
C ALA A 267 4.92 -12.24 -2.02
N LEU A 268 6.07 -12.95 -2.03
CA LEU A 268 7.35 -12.41 -2.50
C LEU A 268 7.26 -11.90 -3.94
N ILE A 269 6.78 -12.74 -4.87
CA ILE A 269 6.69 -12.38 -6.30
C ILE A 269 5.75 -11.19 -6.49
N ALA A 270 4.56 -11.23 -5.87
CA ALA A 270 3.58 -10.15 -5.95
C ALA A 270 4.13 -8.84 -5.36
N GLY A 271 4.73 -8.90 -4.18
CA GLY A 271 5.33 -7.76 -3.48
C GLY A 271 6.47 -7.12 -4.28
N LEU A 272 7.33 -7.94 -4.92
CA LEU A 272 8.39 -7.45 -5.80
C LEU A 272 7.83 -6.75 -7.05
N ILE A 273 6.82 -7.33 -7.70
CA ILE A 273 6.17 -6.72 -8.88
C ILE A 273 5.56 -5.37 -8.52
N ILE A 274 4.80 -5.29 -7.42
CA ILE A 274 4.20 -4.05 -6.91
C ILE A 274 5.29 -2.98 -6.69
N SER A 275 6.37 -3.35 -5.99
CA SER A 275 7.46 -2.43 -5.65
C SER A 275 8.19 -1.94 -6.90
N ILE A 276 8.50 -2.84 -7.85
CA ILE A 276 9.19 -2.50 -9.10
C ILE A 276 8.36 -1.55 -9.95
N ILE A 277 7.06 -1.80 -10.10
CA ILE A 277 6.15 -0.91 -10.84
C ILE A 277 6.18 0.50 -10.24
N TRP A 278 6.03 0.63 -8.92
CA TRP A 278 6.04 1.93 -8.27
C TRP A 278 7.41 2.61 -8.34
N MET A 279 8.52 1.88 -8.20
CA MET A 279 9.86 2.44 -8.40
C MET A 279 10.06 2.98 -9.83
N ILE A 280 9.60 2.25 -10.86
CA ILE A 280 9.62 2.73 -12.25
C ILE A 280 8.76 3.99 -12.39
N PHE A 281 7.56 3.99 -11.82
CA PHE A 281 6.66 5.15 -11.85
C PHE A 281 7.30 6.39 -11.22
N LEU A 282 7.85 6.27 -10.02
CA LEU A 282 8.53 7.36 -9.29
C LEU A 282 9.73 7.87 -10.07
N ARG A 283 10.55 6.98 -10.62
CA ARG A 283 11.72 7.35 -11.43
C ARG A 283 11.32 7.99 -12.77
N ASN A 284 10.15 7.69 -13.31
CA ASN A 284 9.63 8.33 -14.52
C ASN A 284 8.99 9.70 -14.25
N MET A 285 8.57 9.96 -13.00
CA MET A 285 8.14 11.28 -12.54
C MET A 285 9.32 12.24 -12.30
N ASP A 286 10.55 11.73 -12.16
CA ASP A 286 11.76 12.52 -12.28
C ASP A 286 11.99 12.87 -13.76
N PHE A 287 11.46 14.02 -14.17
CA PHE A 287 11.48 14.44 -15.57
C PHE A 287 12.84 14.96 -16.03
N PHE A 288 13.67 15.45 -15.11
CA PHE A 288 14.80 16.31 -15.48
C PHE A 288 16.16 15.66 -15.22
N ASN A 289 16.32 14.94 -14.11
CA ASN A 289 17.62 14.40 -13.70
C ASN A 289 17.49 12.98 -13.12
N LYS A 290 17.05 12.03 -13.97
CA LYS A 290 16.75 10.65 -13.58
C LYS A 290 17.76 10.04 -12.61
N GLU A 291 17.24 9.68 -11.44
CA GLU A 291 18.00 8.96 -10.42
C GLU A 291 18.54 7.60 -10.88
N ARG A 292 19.63 7.17 -10.25
CA ARG A 292 20.27 5.88 -10.55
C ARG A 292 19.53 4.75 -9.86
N TRP A 293 19.40 3.62 -10.55
CA TRP A 293 18.74 2.44 -9.99
C TRP A 293 19.40 1.93 -8.71
N ILE A 294 20.73 1.97 -8.62
CA ILE A 294 21.47 1.52 -7.42
C ILE A 294 21.07 2.35 -6.20
N ASP A 295 20.95 3.67 -6.36
CA ASP A 295 20.58 4.57 -5.27
C ASP A 295 19.14 4.30 -4.79
N ILE A 296 18.22 4.08 -5.72
CA ILE A 296 16.83 3.66 -5.43
C ILE A 296 16.82 2.31 -4.70
N LEU A 297 17.55 1.31 -5.19
CA LEU A 297 17.59 -0.02 -4.59
C LEU A 297 18.18 0.00 -3.17
N LEU A 298 19.21 0.81 -2.93
CA LEU A 298 19.80 0.95 -1.59
C LEU A 298 18.79 1.49 -0.58
N VAL A 299 18.03 2.52 -0.95
CA VAL A 299 16.99 3.09 -0.07
C VAL A 299 15.82 2.14 0.11
N PHE A 300 15.42 1.42 -0.94
CA PHE A 300 14.37 0.40 -0.88
C PHE A 300 14.75 -0.74 0.08
N ILE A 301 15.95 -1.30 -0.06
CA ILE A 301 16.46 -2.36 0.84
C ILE A 301 16.54 -1.85 2.27
N GLY A 302 17.01 -0.60 2.46
CA GLY A 302 16.96 0.05 3.77
C GLY A 302 15.54 0.13 4.33
N GLY A 303 14.57 0.55 3.53
CA GLY A 303 13.14 0.55 3.91
C GLY A 303 12.68 -0.82 4.40
N ALA A 304 12.95 -1.87 3.64
CA ALA A 304 12.51 -3.22 3.95
C ALA A 304 13.13 -3.78 5.23
N ILE A 305 14.45 -3.57 5.43
CA ILE A 305 15.16 -4.08 6.60
C ILE A 305 14.72 -3.35 7.87
N PHE A 306 14.55 -2.03 7.82
CA PHE A 306 14.23 -1.25 9.02
C PHE A 306 12.79 -1.46 9.50
N THR A 307 11.84 -1.89 8.64
CA THR A 307 10.43 -2.15 9.00
C THR A 307 10.26 -2.93 10.29
N ASN A 308 11.07 -3.97 10.49
CA ASN A 308 10.99 -4.86 11.65
C ASN A 308 11.23 -4.17 13.00
N LEU A 309 11.83 -2.98 13.00
CA LEU A 309 11.94 -2.17 14.21
C LEU A 309 10.58 -1.68 14.73
N CYS A 310 9.52 -1.70 13.92
CA CYS A 310 8.17 -1.37 14.39
C CYS A 310 7.68 -2.36 15.45
N LEU A 311 8.01 -3.65 15.31
CA LEU A 311 7.65 -4.68 16.29
C LEU A 311 8.23 -4.36 17.67
N PHE A 312 9.48 -3.86 17.72
CA PHE A 312 10.07 -3.41 18.97
C PHE A 312 9.25 -2.29 19.64
N TYR A 313 8.77 -1.32 18.87
CA TYR A 313 7.92 -0.26 19.40
C TYR A 313 6.54 -0.78 19.82
N TYR A 314 5.97 -1.74 19.07
CA TYR A 314 4.68 -2.36 19.42
C TYR A 314 4.78 -3.17 20.71
N ASP A 315 5.81 -3.99 20.84
CA ASP A 315 6.07 -4.79 22.03
C ASP A 315 6.36 -3.89 23.24
N THR A 316 7.14 -2.82 23.07
CA THR A 316 7.36 -1.82 24.12
C THR A 316 6.04 -1.15 24.55
N ALA A 317 5.21 -0.73 23.59
CA ALA A 317 3.93 -0.10 23.92
C ALA A 317 2.98 -1.06 24.64
N HIS A 318 2.95 -2.33 24.23
CA HIS A 318 2.09 -3.35 24.80
C HIS A 318 2.58 -3.80 26.20
N TYR A 319 3.83 -4.26 26.31
CA TYR A 319 4.35 -4.92 27.49
C TYR A 319 4.92 -3.96 28.54
N ASP A 320 5.56 -2.85 28.13
CA ASP A 320 6.17 -1.90 29.09
C ASP A 320 5.22 -0.76 29.47
N TRP A 321 4.41 -0.27 28.53
CA TRP A 321 3.49 0.86 28.76
C TRP A 321 2.04 0.44 29.01
N GLY A 322 1.68 -0.81 28.74
CA GLY A 322 0.31 -1.31 28.90
C GLY A 322 -0.70 -0.65 27.95
N ILE A 323 -0.23 -0.06 26.85
CA ILE A 323 -1.07 0.61 25.85
C ILE A 323 -1.49 -0.43 24.83
N VAL A 324 -2.78 -0.76 24.81
CA VAL A 324 -3.34 -1.77 23.91
C VAL A 324 -4.65 -1.30 23.28
N ARG A 325 -5.00 -1.86 22.12
CA ARG A 325 -6.35 -1.69 21.55
C ARG A 325 -7.36 -2.42 22.43
N ASN A 326 -8.53 -1.82 22.63
CA ASN A 326 -9.59 -2.38 23.47
C ASN A 326 -10.97 -2.36 22.77
N GLY A 327 -11.01 -1.98 21.49
CA GLY A 327 -12.24 -1.89 20.71
C GLY A 327 -13.03 -0.60 20.91
N SER A 328 -12.66 0.23 21.89
CA SER A 328 -13.26 1.56 22.06
C SER A 328 -12.76 2.52 21.00
N PHE A 329 -13.69 3.28 20.40
CA PHE A 329 -13.41 4.22 19.32
C PHE A 329 -12.24 5.15 19.62
N TRP A 330 -12.28 5.86 20.76
CA TRP A 330 -11.24 6.86 21.08
C TRP A 330 -9.91 6.22 21.44
N ASN A 331 -9.92 5.10 22.17
CA ASN A 331 -8.71 4.38 22.51
C ASN A 331 -7.99 3.92 21.24
N ASP A 332 -8.71 3.21 20.37
CA ASP A 332 -8.14 2.65 19.15
C ASP A 332 -7.74 3.76 18.17
N PHE A 333 -8.45 4.88 18.12
CA PHE A 333 -8.08 6.03 17.29
C PHE A 333 -6.74 6.64 17.73
N PHE A 334 -6.56 6.89 19.02
CA PHE A 334 -5.29 7.42 19.54
C PHE A 334 -4.17 6.37 19.50
N TYR A 335 -4.49 5.09 19.68
CA TYR A 335 -3.55 3.99 19.49
C TYR A 335 -3.02 3.94 18.05
N SER A 336 -3.91 3.98 17.06
CA SER A 336 -3.53 3.94 15.65
C SER A 336 -2.66 5.12 15.24
N ILE A 337 -2.89 6.32 15.79
CA ILE A 337 -2.05 7.50 15.48
C ILE A 337 -0.74 7.50 16.27
N GLY A 338 -0.81 7.28 17.58
CA GLY A 338 0.30 7.48 18.51
C GLY A 338 1.24 6.29 18.65
N ILE A 339 0.77 5.06 18.42
CA ILE A 339 1.59 3.86 18.48
C ILE A 339 1.89 3.37 17.06
N ILE A 340 0.87 3.07 16.25
CA ILE A 340 1.08 2.54 14.89
C ILE A 340 1.70 3.62 14.00
N GLY A 341 0.94 4.68 13.69
CA GLY A 341 1.37 5.74 12.78
C GLY A 341 2.70 6.39 13.20
N PHE A 342 2.89 6.68 14.49
CA PHE A 342 4.17 7.22 14.97
C PHE A 342 5.34 6.28 14.73
N SER A 343 5.23 5.02 15.18
CA SER A 343 6.35 4.07 15.12
C SER A 343 6.74 3.77 13.68
N GLU A 344 5.74 3.53 12.83
CA GLU A 344 6.02 3.20 11.45
C GLU A 344 6.57 4.36 10.65
N GLU A 345 6.00 5.56 10.80
CA GLU A 345 6.52 6.74 10.10
C GLU A 345 7.92 7.08 10.61
N LEU A 346 8.20 6.92 11.91
CA LEU A 346 9.54 7.12 12.46
C LEU A 346 10.56 6.16 11.82
N VAL A 347 10.22 4.88 11.73
CA VAL A 347 11.09 3.84 11.15
C VAL A 347 11.32 4.08 9.66
N LYS A 348 10.28 4.43 8.89
CA LYS A 348 10.38 4.76 7.45
C LYS A 348 11.35 5.90 7.18
N LEU A 349 11.47 6.87 8.08
CA LEU A 349 12.38 8.01 7.92
C LEU A 349 13.86 7.63 7.99
N ILE A 350 14.22 6.57 8.71
CA ILE A 350 15.62 6.23 8.98
C ILE A 350 16.44 6.02 7.70
N PRO A 351 16.11 5.06 6.80
CA PRO A 351 16.90 4.83 5.60
C PRO A 351 16.94 6.04 4.66
N TRP A 352 15.83 6.79 4.56
CA TRP A 352 15.75 7.99 3.74
C TRP A 352 16.65 9.12 4.28
N LEU A 353 16.56 9.44 5.57
CA LEU A 353 17.37 10.50 6.18
C LEU A 353 18.87 10.16 6.19
N LEU A 354 19.22 8.88 6.39
CA LEU A 354 20.59 8.41 6.23
C LEU A 354 21.08 8.64 4.80
N PHE A 355 20.28 8.27 3.80
CA PHE A 355 20.63 8.49 2.39
C PHE A 355 20.78 9.98 2.06
N VAL A 356 19.82 10.82 2.46
CA VAL A 356 19.88 12.29 2.25
C VAL A 356 21.12 12.92 2.92
N LYS A 357 21.51 12.41 4.10
CA LYS A 357 22.66 12.93 4.85
C LYS A 357 24.00 12.56 4.20
N PHE A 358 24.14 11.34 3.69
CA PHE A 358 25.41 10.81 3.21
C PHE A 358 25.56 10.82 1.68
N SER A 359 24.47 10.94 0.93
CA SER A 359 24.46 10.98 -0.53
C SER A 359 24.35 12.41 -1.07
N LYS A 360 25.11 12.70 -2.13
CA LYS A 360 24.98 13.96 -2.89
C LYS A 360 23.96 13.85 -4.04
N ARG A 361 23.20 12.75 -4.10
CA ARG A 361 22.22 12.50 -5.17
C ARG A 361 21.01 13.40 -5.09
N VAL A 362 20.51 13.62 -3.87
CA VAL A 362 19.37 14.50 -3.59
C VAL A 362 19.75 15.95 -3.88
N ASN A 363 19.52 16.38 -5.12
CA ASN A 363 20.02 17.63 -5.67
C ASN A 363 18.91 18.53 -6.22
N GLU A 364 17.70 18.01 -6.42
CA GLU A 364 16.48 18.78 -6.69
C GLU A 364 15.36 18.49 -5.67
N PRO A 365 14.32 19.34 -5.58
CA PRO A 365 13.27 19.15 -4.60
C PRO A 365 12.51 17.82 -4.77
N TYR A 366 12.29 17.36 -6.00
CA TYR A 366 11.53 16.12 -6.24
C TYR A 366 12.24 14.88 -5.66
N ASP A 367 13.58 14.84 -5.67
CA ASP A 367 14.38 13.73 -5.13
C ASP A 367 14.04 13.42 -3.66
N TYR A 368 13.73 14.46 -2.86
CA TYR A 368 13.29 14.24 -1.47
C TYR A 368 12.01 13.39 -1.42
N ILE A 369 11.04 13.68 -2.28
CA ILE A 369 9.79 12.91 -2.39
C ILE A 369 10.08 11.52 -2.95
N LEU A 370 10.90 11.41 -4.00
CA LEU A 370 11.26 10.13 -4.62
C LEU A 370 11.90 9.20 -3.59
N TYR A 371 12.97 9.62 -2.92
CA TYR A 371 13.68 8.74 -1.98
C TYR A 371 12.88 8.45 -0.70
N ALA A 372 12.05 9.39 -0.23
CA ALA A 372 11.13 9.11 0.88
C ALA A 372 10.08 8.05 0.49
N SER A 373 9.52 8.19 -0.72
CA SER A 373 8.58 7.21 -1.28
C SER A 373 9.24 5.84 -1.47
N VAL A 374 10.51 5.81 -1.90
CA VAL A 374 11.26 4.55 -2.07
C VAL A 374 11.54 3.86 -0.72
N ALA A 375 11.84 4.61 0.33
CA ALA A 375 11.96 4.06 1.69
C ALA A 375 10.61 3.46 2.14
N ALA A 376 9.51 4.17 1.89
CA ALA A 376 8.16 3.69 2.16
C ALA A 376 7.77 2.47 1.30
N LEU A 377 8.26 2.36 0.06
CA LEU A 377 8.07 1.17 -0.77
C LEU A 377 8.80 -0.05 -0.20
N GLY A 378 10.02 0.14 0.33
CA GLY A 378 10.72 -0.91 1.07
C GLY A 378 9.92 -1.36 2.30
N PHE A 379 9.35 -0.40 3.02
CA PHE A 379 8.49 -0.70 4.15
C PHE A 379 7.26 -1.52 3.76
N ALA A 380 6.50 -1.02 2.78
CA ALA A 380 5.31 -1.67 2.26
C ALA A 380 5.60 -3.03 1.66
N PHE A 381 6.81 -3.26 1.13
CA PHE A 381 7.25 -4.56 0.65
C PHE A 381 7.30 -5.60 1.76
N THR A 382 7.92 -5.28 2.92
CA THR A 382 7.99 -6.21 4.05
C THR A 382 6.59 -6.56 4.57
N GLU A 383 5.70 -5.58 4.69
CA GLU A 383 4.30 -5.87 5.03
C GLU A 383 3.57 -6.69 3.95
N ASN A 384 3.84 -6.42 2.68
CA ASN A 384 3.26 -7.14 1.56
C ASN A 384 3.62 -8.63 1.60
N LEU A 385 4.75 -9.02 2.19
CA LEU A 385 5.10 -10.43 2.36
C LEU A 385 4.06 -11.18 3.20
N ILE A 386 3.43 -10.50 4.17
CA ILE A 386 2.40 -11.05 5.03
C ILE A 386 1.02 -10.88 4.38
N TYR A 387 0.64 -9.64 4.03
CA TYR A 387 -0.72 -9.37 3.55
C TYR A 387 -1.04 -10.00 2.18
N LEU A 388 -0.04 -10.31 1.36
CA LEU A 388 -0.24 -10.93 0.05
C LEU A 388 -0.25 -12.45 0.09
N GLU A 389 -0.12 -13.10 1.24
CA GLU A 389 -0.43 -14.53 1.38
C GLU A 389 -1.87 -14.84 0.94
N SER A 390 -2.76 -13.84 1.07
CA SER A 390 -4.07 -13.80 0.45
C SER A 390 -4.04 -13.08 -0.90
N PRO A 391 -4.13 -13.81 -2.05
CA PRO A 391 -4.11 -13.24 -3.40
C PRO A 391 -5.14 -12.12 -3.65
N GLN A 392 -6.23 -12.12 -2.89
CA GLN A 392 -7.33 -11.16 -2.97
C GLN A 392 -6.88 -9.73 -2.69
N ASN A 393 -5.79 -9.56 -1.92
CA ASN A 393 -5.31 -8.26 -1.46
C ASN A 393 -4.42 -7.53 -2.46
N ILE A 394 -3.96 -8.18 -3.55
CA ILE A 394 -2.95 -7.65 -4.47
C ILE A 394 -3.32 -6.26 -5.04
N VAL A 395 -4.52 -6.11 -5.60
CA VAL A 395 -4.96 -4.85 -6.21
C VAL A 395 -5.12 -3.76 -5.15
N ILE A 396 -5.72 -4.07 -3.99
CA ILE A 396 -5.94 -3.09 -2.92
C ILE A 396 -4.61 -2.66 -2.29
N ARG A 397 -3.68 -3.58 -2.06
CA ARG A 397 -2.33 -3.27 -1.56
C ARG A 397 -1.54 -2.45 -2.58
N PHE A 398 -1.61 -2.78 -3.88
CA PHE A 398 -0.97 -1.99 -4.94
C PHE A 398 -1.53 -0.57 -5.04
N LEU A 399 -2.85 -0.42 -5.04
CA LEU A 399 -3.52 0.87 -5.25
C LEU A 399 -3.55 1.73 -3.98
N MET A 400 -4.04 1.20 -2.87
CA MET A 400 -4.30 1.97 -1.66
C MET A 400 -3.13 1.97 -0.69
N SER A 401 -2.81 0.83 -0.07
CA SER A 401 -1.83 0.79 1.03
C SER A 401 -0.45 1.26 0.57
N THR A 402 0.09 0.69 -0.51
CA THR A 402 1.43 1.06 -1.01
C THR A 402 1.51 2.54 -1.39
N THR A 403 0.45 3.09 -2.00
CA THR A 403 0.37 4.52 -2.34
C THR A 403 0.22 5.41 -1.12
N SER A 404 -0.53 4.96 -0.09
CA SER A 404 -0.66 5.69 1.17
C SER A 404 0.70 5.80 1.87
N HIS A 405 1.44 4.71 2.00
CA HIS A 405 2.79 4.77 2.61
C HIS A 405 3.72 5.75 1.89
N MET A 406 3.70 5.77 0.55
CA MET A 406 4.47 6.76 -0.22
C MET A 406 4.00 8.19 0.05
N PHE A 407 2.68 8.42 0.16
CA PHE A 407 2.12 9.72 0.51
C PHE A 407 2.53 10.16 1.91
N ASP A 408 2.43 9.28 2.91
CA ASP A 408 2.72 9.58 4.31
C ASP A 408 4.19 9.98 4.48
N ALA A 409 5.13 9.19 3.93
CA ALA A 409 6.54 9.56 3.89
C ALA A 409 6.79 10.86 3.10
N SER A 410 6.01 11.11 2.05
CA SER A 410 6.10 12.34 1.25
C SER A 410 5.64 13.59 2.00
N LEU A 411 4.78 13.49 3.03
CA LEU A 411 4.41 14.64 3.87
C LEU A 411 5.64 15.19 4.59
N VAL A 412 6.49 14.31 5.12
CA VAL A 412 7.75 14.70 5.75
C VAL A 412 8.70 15.27 4.70
N ALA A 413 8.89 14.58 3.56
CA ALA A 413 9.73 15.07 2.46
C ALA A 413 9.31 16.47 1.98
N TYR A 414 8.02 16.69 1.75
CA TYR A 414 7.49 17.95 1.29
C TYR A 414 7.64 19.06 2.33
N SER A 415 7.48 18.75 3.61
CA SER A 415 7.73 19.74 4.66
C SER A 415 9.20 20.19 4.73
N ILE A 416 10.16 19.28 4.48
CA ILE A 416 11.59 19.61 4.33
C ILE A 416 11.82 20.45 3.07
N ILE A 417 11.17 20.12 1.95
CA ILE A 417 11.21 20.93 0.72
C ILE A 417 10.72 22.36 1.01
N LEU A 418 9.59 22.53 1.70
CA LEU A 418 9.08 23.85 2.08
C LEU A 418 10.07 24.61 2.98
N ALA A 419 10.65 23.94 3.98
CA ALA A 419 11.67 24.52 4.84
C ALA A 419 12.91 25.00 4.08
N LYS A 420 13.40 24.20 3.13
CA LYS A 420 14.63 24.49 2.37
C LYS A 420 14.41 25.53 1.28
N TYR A 421 13.33 25.43 0.50
CA TYR A 421 13.14 26.18 -0.74
C TYR A 421 12.13 27.33 -0.64
N LYS A 422 11.17 27.29 0.30
CA LYS A 422 10.09 28.30 0.41
C LYS A 422 10.26 29.23 1.60
N TYR A 423 10.41 28.67 2.80
CA TYR A 423 10.38 29.45 4.04
C TYR A 423 11.68 30.23 4.27
N LYS A 424 11.53 31.45 4.80
CA LYS A 424 12.65 32.38 5.02
C LYS A 424 13.08 32.46 6.48
N THR A 425 12.16 32.28 7.44
CA THR A 425 12.46 32.41 8.87
C THR A 425 12.99 31.10 9.46
N ARG A 426 13.97 31.19 10.36
CA ARG A 426 14.56 30.00 11.03
C ARG A 426 13.50 29.16 11.76
N ARG A 427 12.55 29.82 12.44
CA ARG A 427 11.44 29.15 13.14
C ARG A 427 10.60 28.29 12.18
N ALA A 428 10.17 28.83 11.04
CA ALA A 428 9.38 28.08 10.07
C ALA A 428 10.15 26.89 9.47
N LYS A 429 11.46 27.01 9.29
CA LYS A 429 12.30 25.90 8.79
C LYS A 429 12.40 24.73 9.76
N ILE A 430 12.35 24.98 11.07
CA ILE A 430 12.41 23.95 12.11
C ILE A 430 11.02 23.34 12.35
N ILE A 431 9.99 24.17 12.39
CA ILE A 431 8.62 23.73 12.70
C ILE A 431 8.02 22.91 11.55
N ALA A 432 8.33 23.22 10.30
CA ALA A 432 7.72 22.55 9.16
C ALA A 432 7.95 21.03 9.13
N PRO A 433 9.18 20.49 9.30
CA PRO A 433 9.41 19.05 9.41
C PRO A 433 8.63 18.37 10.54
N ILE A 434 8.50 19.02 11.70
CA ILE A 434 7.74 18.50 12.85
C ILE A 434 6.25 18.38 12.50
N ILE A 435 5.69 19.41 11.87
CA ILE A 435 4.30 19.37 11.39
C ILE A 435 4.14 18.31 10.30
N GLY A 436 5.09 18.19 9.38
CA GLY A 436 5.06 17.16 8.33
C GLY A 436 5.04 15.75 8.91
N PHE A 437 5.87 15.49 9.92
CA PHE A 437 5.88 14.22 10.64
C PHE A 437 4.57 13.96 11.41
N ALA A 438 4.06 14.94 12.15
CA ALA A 438 2.78 14.80 12.84
C ALA A 438 1.61 14.53 11.88
N LEU A 439 1.61 15.16 10.69
CA LEU A 439 0.63 14.89 9.65
C LEU A 439 0.79 13.50 9.04
N ALA A 440 2.02 13.00 8.88
CA ALA A 440 2.27 11.63 8.44
C ALA A 440 1.72 10.61 9.45
N CYS A 441 2.03 10.78 10.75
CA CYS A 441 1.52 9.92 11.82
C CYS A 441 -0.01 9.93 11.87
N PHE A 442 -0.61 11.12 11.75
CA PHE A 442 -2.07 11.27 11.71
C PHE A 442 -2.67 10.58 10.49
N SER A 443 -2.10 10.80 9.30
CA SER A 443 -2.63 10.25 8.04
C SER A 443 -2.57 8.72 8.03
N HIS A 444 -1.43 8.17 8.44
CA HIS A 444 -1.22 6.74 8.59
C HIS A 444 -2.21 6.15 9.61
N GLY A 445 -2.19 6.67 10.84
CA GLY A 445 -3.05 6.16 11.91
C GLY A 445 -4.54 6.33 11.61
N PHE A 446 -4.93 7.37 10.88
CA PHE A 446 -6.30 7.54 10.40
C PHE A 446 -6.66 6.43 9.41
N TYR A 447 -5.80 6.16 8.41
CA TYR A 447 -6.03 5.06 7.46
C TYR A 447 -6.21 3.72 8.18
N ASP A 448 -5.32 3.39 9.11
CA ASP A 448 -5.35 2.14 9.85
C ASP A 448 -6.55 2.02 10.77
N PHE A 449 -6.87 3.08 11.51
CA PHE A 449 -8.01 3.08 12.43
C PHE A 449 -9.30 2.64 11.74
N TRP A 450 -9.60 3.22 10.57
CA TRP A 450 -10.80 2.86 9.79
C TRP A 450 -10.75 1.46 9.20
N LEU A 451 -9.54 0.89 9.04
CA LEU A 451 -9.34 -0.44 8.49
C LEU A 451 -9.39 -1.54 9.56
N ILE A 452 -8.84 -1.30 10.76
CA ILE A 452 -8.59 -2.34 11.78
C ILE A 452 -9.47 -2.24 13.02
N SER A 453 -10.12 -1.09 13.28
CA SER A 453 -10.93 -0.95 14.49
C SER A 453 -12.27 -1.68 14.34
N SER A 454 -12.62 -2.47 15.36
CA SER A 454 -13.93 -3.15 15.42
C SER A 454 -15.09 -2.14 15.48
N SER A 455 -14.84 -0.93 15.99
CA SER A 455 -15.83 0.16 16.08
C SER A 455 -16.18 0.79 14.73
N THR A 456 -15.42 0.53 13.67
CA THR A 456 -15.58 1.15 12.34
C THR A 456 -15.91 0.15 11.22
N VAL A 457 -16.25 -1.09 11.58
CA VAL A 457 -16.62 -2.13 10.62
C VAL A 457 -17.74 -1.63 9.70
N GLY A 458 -17.55 -1.79 8.38
CA GLY A 458 -18.50 -1.35 7.36
C GLY A 458 -18.31 0.08 6.84
N MET A 459 -17.36 0.86 7.39
CA MET A 459 -17.11 2.26 6.96
C MET A 459 -15.98 2.40 5.92
N SER A 460 -15.76 1.41 5.07
CA SER A 460 -14.71 1.40 4.04
C SER A 460 -14.78 2.55 3.03
N ILE A 461 -15.95 3.17 2.89
CA ILE A 461 -16.13 4.39 2.09
C ILE A 461 -15.33 5.57 2.64
N VAL A 462 -15.15 5.67 3.96
CA VAL A 462 -14.37 6.74 4.61
C VAL A 462 -12.90 6.61 4.22
N THR A 463 -12.35 5.40 4.33
CA THR A 463 -10.98 5.08 3.90
C THR A 463 -10.79 5.38 2.42
N THR A 464 -11.78 5.05 1.58
CA THR A 464 -11.73 5.32 0.13
C THR A 464 -11.71 6.82 -0.18
N ILE A 465 -12.58 7.61 0.44
CA ILE A 465 -12.64 9.07 0.25
C ILE A 465 -11.36 9.72 0.76
N PHE A 466 -10.89 9.31 1.93
CA PHE A 466 -9.63 9.79 2.52
C PHE A 466 -8.46 9.49 1.58
N PHE A 467 -8.38 8.26 1.06
CA PHE A 467 -7.35 7.87 0.11
C PHE A 467 -7.35 8.70 -1.19
N LEU A 468 -8.52 8.97 -1.79
CA LEU A 468 -8.59 9.83 -2.97
C LEU A 468 -8.12 11.25 -2.66
N PHE A 469 -8.44 11.75 -1.46
CA PHE A 469 -7.99 13.06 -0.99
C PHE A 469 -6.47 13.12 -0.78
N THR A 470 -5.87 12.12 -0.12
CA THR A 470 -4.41 12.05 0.10
C THR A 470 -3.66 11.90 -1.22
N LEU A 471 -4.16 11.08 -2.15
CA LEU A 471 -3.63 10.95 -3.50
C LEU A 471 -3.59 12.28 -4.25
N HIS A 472 -4.65 13.09 -4.14
CA HIS A 472 -4.67 14.42 -4.74
C HIS A 472 -3.58 15.33 -4.19
N ILE A 473 -3.43 15.33 -2.85
CA ILE A 473 -2.40 16.12 -2.17
C ILE A 473 -1.02 15.65 -2.61
N TRP A 474 -0.81 14.34 -2.75
CA TRP A 474 0.47 13.78 -3.18
C TRP A 474 0.92 14.33 -4.53
N PHE A 475 0.07 14.26 -5.56
CA PHE A 475 0.39 14.81 -6.88
C PHE A 475 0.54 16.34 -6.87
N TYR A 476 -0.19 17.04 -6.01
CA TYR A 476 0.00 18.47 -5.79
C TYR A 476 1.38 18.78 -5.18
N MET A 477 1.84 17.98 -4.21
CA MET A 477 3.18 18.10 -3.62
C MET A 477 4.26 17.83 -4.68
N ILE A 478 4.10 16.77 -5.47
CA ILE A 478 4.99 16.43 -6.59
C ILE A 478 5.07 17.60 -7.58
N ASN A 479 3.93 18.12 -8.05
CA ASN A 479 3.92 19.23 -9.02
C ASN A 479 4.65 20.47 -8.48
N ASN A 480 4.43 20.81 -7.21
CA ASN A 480 5.16 21.91 -6.58
C ASN A 480 6.66 21.62 -6.44
N ALA A 481 7.07 20.40 -6.10
CA ALA A 481 8.48 20.04 -6.04
C ALA A 481 9.14 20.13 -7.43
N THR A 482 8.49 19.59 -8.46
CA THR A 482 8.93 19.66 -9.87
C THR A 482 9.10 21.09 -10.35
N ASN A 483 8.21 22.02 -9.99
CA ASN A 483 8.32 23.45 -10.36
C ASN A 483 9.61 24.11 -9.89
N HIS A 484 10.21 23.60 -8.82
CA HIS A 484 11.38 24.18 -8.17
C HIS A 484 12.67 23.40 -8.43
N SER A 485 12.66 22.46 -9.40
CA SER A 485 13.87 21.81 -9.87
C SER A 485 14.85 22.83 -10.48
N SER A 486 16.15 22.65 -10.18
CA SER A 486 17.24 23.37 -10.82
C SER A 486 17.49 22.94 -12.27
N PHE A 487 16.99 21.77 -12.66
CA PHE A 487 17.15 21.17 -13.99
C PHE A 487 15.92 21.35 -14.88
N PHE A 488 14.98 22.22 -14.47
CA PHE A 488 13.69 22.38 -15.11
C PHE A 488 13.80 22.62 -16.64
N ASP A 489 13.27 21.69 -17.42
CA ASP A 489 13.04 21.83 -18.86
C ASP A 489 11.65 21.31 -19.23
N LYS A 490 10.77 22.23 -19.64
CA LYS A 490 9.40 21.93 -20.03
C LYS A 490 9.29 20.87 -21.13
N LYS A 491 10.30 20.73 -22.02
CA LYS A 491 10.30 19.75 -23.10
C LYS A 491 10.44 18.31 -22.60
N LEU A 492 11.04 18.12 -21.42
CA LEU A 492 11.25 16.80 -20.82
C LEU A 492 10.04 16.28 -20.03
N LEU A 493 9.00 17.12 -19.86
CA LEU A 493 7.77 16.74 -19.15
C LEU A 493 6.97 15.69 -19.94
N LYS A 494 7.16 14.43 -19.58
CA LYS A 494 6.53 13.25 -20.20
C LYS A 494 5.40 12.67 -19.35
N VAL A 495 4.55 13.54 -18.80
CA VAL A 495 3.43 13.16 -17.90
C VAL A 495 2.55 12.08 -18.53
N HIS A 496 2.24 12.23 -19.82
CA HIS A 496 1.39 11.31 -20.57
C HIS A 496 1.98 9.90 -20.69
N GLU A 497 3.30 9.79 -20.94
CA GLU A 497 3.98 8.48 -21.02
C GLU A 497 3.92 7.76 -19.67
N ASN A 498 4.04 8.50 -18.56
CA ASN A 498 3.97 7.90 -17.22
C ASN A 498 2.54 7.52 -16.80
N MET A 499 1.54 8.30 -17.22
CA MET A 499 0.12 7.96 -17.05
C MET A 499 -0.24 6.67 -17.80
N GLU A 500 0.24 6.53 -19.05
CA GLU A 500 0.10 5.29 -19.82
C GLU A 500 0.75 4.10 -19.10
N PHE A 501 1.98 4.27 -18.61
CA PHE A 501 2.69 3.24 -17.86
C PHE A 501 1.92 2.78 -16.62
N LEU A 502 1.44 3.72 -15.79
CA LEU A 502 0.69 3.39 -14.58
C LEU A 502 -0.62 2.67 -14.92
N SER A 503 -1.33 3.12 -15.96
CA SER A 503 -2.59 2.51 -16.40
C SER A 503 -2.40 1.07 -16.89
N LEU A 504 -1.33 0.81 -17.65
CA LEU A 504 -0.96 -0.55 -18.07
C LEU A 504 -0.52 -1.42 -16.89
N SER A 505 0.17 -0.83 -15.92
CA SER A 505 0.63 -1.55 -14.73
C SER A 505 -0.53 -1.99 -13.84
N ILE A 506 -1.55 -1.13 -13.67
CA ILE A 506 -2.79 -1.48 -12.96
C ILE A 506 -3.47 -2.67 -13.62
N LEU A 507 -3.58 -2.67 -14.95
CA LEU A 507 -4.13 -3.81 -15.68
C LEU A 507 -3.29 -5.09 -15.49
N ALA A 508 -1.96 -4.98 -15.49
CA ALA A 508 -1.08 -6.10 -15.23
C ALA A 508 -1.25 -6.66 -13.81
N ILE A 509 -1.42 -5.79 -12.80
CA ILE A 509 -1.68 -6.17 -11.41
C ILE A 509 -3.03 -6.88 -11.26
N ILE A 510 -4.07 -6.41 -11.93
CA ILE A 510 -5.37 -7.08 -11.95
C ILE A 510 -5.26 -8.47 -12.60
N LEU A 511 -4.52 -8.57 -13.71
CA LEU A 511 -4.29 -9.85 -14.37
C LEU A 511 -3.47 -10.81 -13.49
N LEU A 512 -2.46 -10.29 -12.80
CA LEU A 512 -1.66 -11.05 -11.83
C LEU A 512 -2.56 -11.62 -10.73
N GLN A 513 -3.37 -10.78 -10.08
CA GLN A 513 -4.35 -11.20 -9.08
C GLN A 513 -5.32 -12.24 -9.63
N TYR A 514 -5.81 -12.05 -10.87
CA TYR A 514 -6.72 -13.00 -11.51
C TYR A 514 -6.07 -14.38 -11.73
N ILE A 515 -4.85 -14.42 -12.27
CA ILE A 515 -4.08 -15.66 -12.49
C ILE A 515 -3.90 -16.38 -11.16
N PHE A 516 -3.47 -15.64 -10.16
CA PHE A 516 -3.15 -16.12 -8.83
C PHE A 516 -4.37 -16.67 -8.08
N LEU A 517 -5.50 -15.96 -8.10
CA LEU A 517 -6.77 -16.49 -7.60
C LEU A 517 -7.24 -17.73 -8.37
N SER A 518 -7.02 -17.76 -9.69
CA SER A 518 -7.41 -18.90 -10.51
C SER A 518 -6.55 -20.13 -10.25
N ILE A 519 -5.26 -19.95 -9.95
CA ILE A 519 -4.35 -21.03 -9.56
C ILE A 519 -4.74 -21.59 -8.19
N LYS A 520 -4.98 -20.71 -7.20
CA LYS A 520 -5.26 -21.11 -5.81
C LYS A 520 -6.68 -21.63 -5.58
N TYR A 521 -7.69 -20.97 -6.17
CA TYR A 521 -9.11 -21.24 -5.87
C TYR A 521 -9.97 -21.55 -7.11
N GLY A 522 -9.38 -21.53 -8.31
CA GLY A 522 -10.11 -21.68 -9.59
C GLY A 522 -10.67 -20.37 -10.16
N ALA A 523 -11.09 -20.43 -11.41
CA ALA A 523 -11.50 -19.24 -12.16
C ALA A 523 -12.83 -18.62 -11.69
N GLN A 524 -13.72 -19.39 -11.05
CA GLN A 524 -14.98 -18.85 -10.52
C GLN A 524 -14.76 -17.79 -9.42
N PRO A 525 -14.03 -18.05 -8.32
CA PRO A 525 -13.66 -17.01 -7.35
C PRO A 525 -12.94 -15.82 -8.00
N ALA A 526 -12.01 -16.07 -8.92
CA ALA A 526 -11.31 -15.01 -9.65
C ALA A 526 -12.25 -14.12 -10.47
N ASN A 527 -13.28 -14.71 -11.10
CA ASN A 527 -14.31 -13.97 -11.83
C ASN A 527 -15.15 -13.08 -10.90
N ILE A 528 -15.48 -13.57 -9.71
CA ILE A 528 -16.25 -12.81 -8.71
C ILE A 528 -15.42 -11.61 -8.27
N MET A 529 -14.16 -11.84 -7.88
CA MET A 529 -13.26 -10.79 -7.44
C MET A 529 -13.02 -9.72 -8.53
N LEU A 530 -12.84 -10.12 -9.80
CA LEU A 530 -12.70 -9.15 -10.89
C LEU A 530 -13.92 -8.26 -11.02
N ARG A 531 -15.14 -8.81 -10.88
CA ARG A 531 -16.38 -8.02 -10.98
C ARG A 531 -16.47 -6.95 -9.90
N PHE A 532 -16.18 -7.31 -8.65
CA PHE A 532 -16.21 -6.37 -7.52
C PHE A 532 -15.06 -5.35 -7.58
N GLY A 533 -13.84 -5.78 -7.91
CA GLY A 533 -12.66 -4.91 -7.99
C GLY A 533 -12.68 -3.93 -9.16
N THR A 534 -13.48 -4.19 -10.21
CA THR A 534 -13.52 -3.33 -11.41
C THR A 534 -14.03 -1.93 -11.10
N THR A 535 -15.08 -1.76 -10.29
CA THR A 535 -15.65 -0.44 -9.98
C THR A 535 -14.63 0.49 -9.32
N PHE A 536 -13.95 -0.01 -8.28
CA PHE A 536 -12.91 0.75 -7.58
C PHE A 536 -11.75 1.08 -8.51
N THR A 537 -11.27 0.10 -9.28
CA THR A 537 -10.15 0.28 -10.21
C THR A 537 -10.47 1.30 -11.31
N VAL A 538 -11.67 1.24 -11.90
CA VAL A 538 -12.12 2.22 -12.90
C VAL A 538 -12.16 3.61 -12.27
N GLY A 539 -12.78 3.74 -11.09
CA GLY A 539 -12.84 5.02 -10.38
C GLY A 539 -11.45 5.61 -10.12
N PHE A 540 -10.52 4.77 -9.66
CA PHE A 540 -9.12 5.13 -9.44
C PHE A 540 -8.43 5.59 -10.74
N LEU A 541 -8.55 4.81 -11.83
CA LEU A 541 -7.94 5.15 -13.13
C LEU A 541 -8.47 6.48 -13.67
N LEU A 542 -9.78 6.70 -13.59
CA LEU A 542 -10.40 7.97 -14.00
C LEU A 542 -9.85 9.12 -13.15
N TYR A 543 -9.75 8.92 -11.84
CA TYR A 543 -9.25 9.93 -10.92
C TYR A 543 -7.77 10.29 -11.13
N VAL A 544 -6.90 9.29 -11.30
CA VAL A 544 -5.49 9.51 -11.63
C VAL A 544 -5.35 10.21 -12.97
N THR A 545 -6.11 9.79 -13.99
CA THR A 545 -6.12 10.43 -15.31
C THR A 545 -6.49 11.91 -15.19
N PHE A 546 -7.52 12.22 -14.41
CA PHE A 546 -7.94 13.59 -14.14
C PHE A 546 -6.83 14.41 -13.48
N ILE A 547 -6.17 13.87 -12.46
CA ILE A 547 -5.05 14.55 -11.78
C ILE A 547 -3.88 14.79 -12.74
N MET A 548 -3.46 13.76 -13.47
CA MET A 548 -2.29 13.82 -14.35
C MET A 548 -2.53 14.72 -15.57
N THR A 549 -3.75 14.76 -16.11
CA THR A 549 -4.11 15.70 -17.19
C THR A 549 -4.04 17.16 -16.72
N ASN A 550 -4.32 17.40 -15.43
CA ASN A 550 -4.23 18.71 -14.81
C ASN A 550 -2.84 19.01 -14.22
N PHE A 551 -1.87 18.10 -14.35
CA PHE A 551 -0.49 18.31 -13.92
C PHE A 551 0.19 19.36 -14.81
N ARG A 552 0.42 20.54 -14.26
CA ARG A 552 1.00 21.69 -14.98
C ARG A 552 2.22 22.20 -14.24
N ALA A 553 3.40 21.78 -14.70
CA ALA A 553 4.65 22.27 -14.13
C ALA A 553 5.00 23.66 -14.71
N ILE A 554 5.22 24.63 -13.83
CA ILE A 554 5.58 26.02 -14.14
C ILE A 554 6.77 26.41 -13.26
N GLN A 555 7.91 26.70 -13.90
CA GLN A 555 9.17 26.99 -13.23
C GLN A 555 9.02 28.08 -12.16
N GLY A 556 9.51 27.79 -10.95
CA GLY A 556 9.56 28.69 -9.80
C GLY A 556 8.20 28.99 -9.15
N ARG A 557 7.11 28.36 -9.58
CA ARG A 557 5.76 28.65 -9.06
C ARG A 557 5.38 27.69 -7.92
N TRP A 558 5.05 28.27 -6.78
CA TRP A 558 4.26 27.59 -5.74
C TRP A 558 2.77 27.73 -6.05
N PHE A 559 2.12 26.62 -6.37
CA PHE A 559 0.66 26.58 -6.37
C PHE A 559 0.13 26.65 -4.94
N LYS A 560 -1.08 27.19 -4.77
CA LYS A 560 -1.84 27.04 -3.53
C LYS A 560 -2.73 25.82 -3.69
N TYR A 561 -2.92 25.07 -2.61
CA TYR A 561 -3.82 23.92 -2.63
C TYR A 561 -5.24 24.38 -2.95
N SER A 562 -5.88 23.70 -3.89
CA SER A 562 -7.30 23.85 -4.21
C SER A 562 -7.81 22.52 -4.75
N PHE A 563 -8.77 21.92 -4.07
CA PHE A 563 -9.40 20.70 -4.56
C PHE A 563 -10.36 21.04 -5.71
N PRO A 564 -10.16 20.51 -6.93
CA PRO A 564 -10.89 20.92 -8.13
C PRO A 564 -12.24 20.16 -8.24
N LEU A 565 -13.05 20.15 -7.18
CA LEU A 565 -14.31 19.39 -7.13
C LEU A 565 -15.24 19.74 -8.29
N SER A 566 -15.39 21.03 -8.60
CA SER A 566 -16.24 21.50 -9.70
C SER A 566 -15.73 21.07 -11.06
N GLN A 567 -14.42 21.01 -11.27
CA GLN A 567 -13.85 20.54 -12.54
C GLN A 567 -14.04 19.04 -12.69
N LEU A 568 -13.85 18.27 -11.62
CA LEU A 568 -14.05 16.82 -11.60
C LEU A 568 -15.52 16.47 -11.89
N ILE A 569 -16.47 17.16 -11.25
CA ILE A 569 -17.91 16.98 -11.51
C ILE A 569 -18.24 17.37 -12.96
N ASN A 570 -17.75 18.51 -13.45
CA ASN A 570 -18.02 18.95 -14.81
C ASN A 570 -17.44 17.98 -15.87
N GLU A 571 -16.31 17.35 -15.59
CA GLU A 571 -15.63 16.45 -16.54
C GLU A 571 -16.28 15.06 -16.63
N TYR A 572 -16.90 14.57 -15.55
CA TYR A 572 -17.45 13.20 -15.50
C TYR A 572 -18.96 13.10 -15.31
N VAL A 573 -19.62 14.12 -14.75
CA VAL A 573 -21.04 14.05 -14.33
C VAL A 573 -21.96 14.87 -15.26
N GLY A 574 -21.41 15.65 -16.20
CA GLY A 574 -22.21 16.25 -17.29
C GLY A 574 -23.32 17.22 -16.87
N PHE A 575 -23.40 17.61 -15.59
CA PHE A 575 -24.31 18.66 -15.15
C PHE A 575 -23.67 20.02 -15.40
N PRO A 576 -24.34 20.95 -16.11
CA PRO A 576 -23.85 22.30 -16.29
C PRO A 576 -24.05 23.07 -14.98
N PHE A 577 -23.16 22.88 -14.01
CA PHE A 577 -23.03 23.86 -12.95
C PHE A 577 -22.49 25.16 -13.57
N PRO A 578 -23.08 26.33 -13.28
CA PRO A 578 -22.63 27.60 -13.82
C PRO A 578 -21.27 27.96 -13.19
N GLY A 579 -20.20 27.43 -13.75
CA GLY A 579 -18.86 27.53 -13.17
C GLY A 579 -17.77 27.30 -14.21
N ARG A 580 -17.18 28.42 -14.65
CA ARG A 580 -16.06 28.56 -15.61
C ARG A 580 -16.35 28.09 -17.03
N LYS A 581 -16.79 29.05 -17.86
CA LYS A 581 -16.58 28.97 -19.31
C LYS A 581 -15.08 28.81 -19.59
N SER A 582 -14.77 27.80 -20.41
CA SER A 582 -13.42 27.44 -20.85
C SER A 582 -12.65 28.65 -21.38
N SER A 583 -11.34 28.74 -21.11
CA SER A 583 -10.50 29.79 -21.69
C SER A 583 -10.46 29.64 -23.20
N GLN A 584 -11.31 30.35 -23.93
CA GLN A 584 -11.27 30.38 -25.38
C GLN A 584 -9.92 30.92 -25.85
N ASN A 585 -9.40 30.35 -26.94
CA ASN A 585 -8.17 30.81 -27.55
C ASN A 585 -8.50 32.05 -28.39
N HIS A 586 -8.18 33.25 -27.89
CA HIS A 586 -8.54 34.50 -28.53
C HIS A 586 -7.57 34.93 -29.65
N ILE A 587 -6.67 34.05 -30.11
CA ILE A 587 -5.72 34.36 -31.19
C ILE A 587 -6.50 34.66 -32.47
N GLY A 588 -6.22 35.81 -33.09
CA GLY A 588 -6.95 36.33 -34.25
C GLY A 588 -8.19 37.16 -33.91
N LEU A 589 -8.57 37.31 -32.62
CA LEU A 589 -9.69 38.15 -32.23
C LEU A 589 -9.39 39.62 -32.56
N HIS A 590 -10.30 40.26 -33.29
CA HIS A 590 -10.26 41.70 -33.53
C HIS A 590 -11.09 42.45 -32.49
N LEU A 591 -10.48 43.46 -31.87
CA LEU A 591 -11.12 44.30 -30.87
C LEU A 591 -11.00 45.77 -31.27
N ARG A 592 -12.07 46.53 -31.04
CA ARG A 592 -12.03 47.99 -30.91
C ARG A 592 -11.90 48.36 -29.44
N ILE A 593 -10.85 49.12 -29.12
CA ILE A 593 -10.50 49.56 -27.77
C ILE A 593 -10.90 51.03 -27.63
N PHE A 594 -11.50 51.39 -26.50
CA PHE A 594 -11.94 52.75 -26.20
C PHE A 594 -11.63 53.13 -24.76
N ALA A 595 -11.38 54.41 -24.52
CA ALA A 595 -11.20 54.97 -23.18
C ALA A 595 -12.10 56.21 -23.02
N PRO A 596 -12.54 56.53 -21.79
CA PRO A 596 -13.18 57.80 -21.51
C PRO A 596 -12.24 58.97 -21.85
N LYS A 597 -12.79 60.10 -22.31
CA LYS A 597 -12.00 61.35 -22.47
C LYS A 597 -11.35 61.83 -21.16
N SER A 598 -11.86 61.38 -20.01
CA SER A 598 -11.26 61.63 -18.70
C SER A 598 -10.03 60.75 -18.38
N ASN A 599 -9.66 59.81 -19.26
CA ASN A 599 -8.44 59.03 -19.12
C ASN A 599 -7.22 59.90 -19.43
N ARG A 600 -6.50 60.29 -18.36
CA ARG A 600 -5.32 61.18 -18.40
C ARG A 600 -4.11 60.64 -19.17
N TYR A 601 -4.10 59.36 -19.54
CA TYR A 601 -2.95 58.72 -20.17
C TYR A 601 -3.10 58.62 -21.68
N ILE A 602 -4.24 58.08 -22.15
CA ILE A 602 -4.44 57.71 -23.56
C ILE A 602 -5.84 58.08 -24.10
N GLY A 603 -6.61 58.89 -23.36
CA GLY A 603 -8.00 59.22 -23.70
C GLY A 603 -8.16 59.86 -25.08
N ASP A 604 -7.25 60.78 -25.45
CA ASP A 604 -7.31 61.54 -26.72
C ASP A 604 -6.81 60.72 -27.93
N GLN A 605 -6.21 59.56 -27.70
CA GLN A 605 -5.64 58.70 -28.74
C GLN A 605 -6.53 57.50 -29.10
N LEU A 606 -7.63 57.30 -28.36
CA LEU A 606 -8.61 56.23 -28.55
C LEU A 606 -9.92 56.79 -29.15
N PRO A 607 -10.71 55.99 -29.91
CA PRO A 607 -10.63 54.55 -30.06
C PRO A 607 -9.63 54.06 -31.12
N VAL A 608 -9.07 52.86 -30.89
CA VAL A 608 -8.17 52.17 -31.82
C VAL A 608 -8.57 50.70 -31.93
N SER A 609 -8.47 50.14 -33.13
CA SER A 609 -8.68 48.71 -33.34
C SER A 609 -7.35 47.94 -33.36
N GLY A 610 -7.39 46.67 -32.98
CA GLY A 610 -6.24 45.77 -33.07
C GLY A 610 -6.67 44.30 -33.09
N HIS A 611 -5.70 43.42 -33.32
CA HIS A 611 -5.92 41.98 -33.33
C HIS A 611 -5.02 41.27 -32.33
N CYS A 612 -5.52 40.17 -31.76
CA CYS A 612 -4.75 39.34 -30.82
C CYS A 612 -3.74 38.47 -31.57
N GLU A 613 -2.46 38.66 -31.28
CA GLU A 613 -1.39 37.85 -31.90
C GLU A 613 -1.11 36.58 -31.11
N ARG A 614 -1.00 36.69 -29.78
CA ARG A 614 -0.61 35.57 -28.92
C ARG A 614 -1.05 35.76 -27.47
N LYS A 615 -1.14 34.65 -26.75
CA LYS A 615 -1.32 34.64 -25.29
C LYS A 615 0.02 34.83 -24.59
N ILE A 616 0.04 35.57 -23.48
CA ILE A 616 1.22 35.78 -22.65
C ILE A 616 0.86 35.68 -21.16
N THR A 617 1.85 35.40 -20.31
CA THR A 617 1.68 35.46 -18.85
C THR A 617 2.37 36.71 -18.29
N VAL A 618 1.65 37.55 -17.53
CA VAL A 618 2.25 38.75 -16.89
C VAL A 618 2.34 38.52 -15.40
N SER A 619 3.56 38.35 -14.85
CA SER A 619 3.79 38.12 -13.41
C SER A 619 2.86 37.05 -12.78
N GLY A 620 2.63 35.95 -13.50
CA GLY A 620 1.76 34.86 -13.06
C GLY A 620 0.26 35.08 -13.27
N ALA A 621 -0.17 36.23 -13.83
CA ALA A 621 -1.54 36.43 -14.28
C ALA A 621 -1.78 35.74 -15.63
N GLU A 622 -2.71 34.79 -15.64
CA GLU A 622 -3.23 34.14 -16.84
C GLU A 622 -4.30 35.01 -17.52
N ASN A 623 -4.63 34.69 -18.78
CA ASN A 623 -5.55 35.43 -19.66
C ASN A 623 -5.09 36.85 -20.03
N CYS A 624 -3.78 37.07 -20.09
CA CYS A 624 -3.21 38.23 -20.75
C CYS A 624 -2.94 37.89 -22.23
N TYR A 625 -3.26 38.82 -23.12
CA TYR A 625 -3.13 38.65 -24.56
C TYR A 625 -2.36 39.82 -25.15
N ILE A 626 -1.43 39.55 -26.06
CA ILE A 626 -0.75 40.58 -26.83
C ILE A 626 -1.64 40.93 -28.01
N PHE A 627 -1.96 42.21 -28.10
CA PHE A 627 -2.70 42.82 -29.20
C PHE A 627 -1.79 43.75 -29.99
N ARG A 628 -1.78 43.57 -31.31
CA ARG A 628 -1.20 44.54 -32.24
C ARG A 628 -2.29 45.51 -32.68
N LEU A 629 -2.08 46.78 -32.39
CA LEU A 629 -2.95 47.88 -32.75
C LEU A 629 -2.69 48.32 -34.19
N ASN A 630 -3.74 48.69 -34.90
CA ASN A 630 -3.67 49.23 -36.25
C ASN A 630 -3.04 50.64 -36.28
N LYS A 631 -3.12 51.36 -35.16
CA LYS A 631 -2.49 52.66 -34.92
C LYS A 631 -1.76 52.60 -33.59
N GLY A 632 -0.48 53.00 -33.56
CA GLY A 632 0.26 53.03 -32.30
C GLY A 632 -0.21 54.16 -31.39
N ILE A 633 0.10 54.00 -30.10
CA ILE A 633 -0.26 54.93 -29.03
C ILE A 633 1.04 55.42 -28.40
N ASP A 634 1.10 56.71 -28.08
CA ASP A 634 2.18 57.32 -27.32
C ASP A 634 1.80 57.40 -25.84
N LEU A 635 2.67 56.89 -24.98
CA LEU A 635 2.56 57.03 -23.54
C LEU A 635 3.88 57.52 -22.96
N ALA A 636 3.88 58.76 -22.45
CA ALA A 636 5.04 59.39 -21.80
C ALA A 636 6.31 59.41 -22.68
N GLY A 637 6.16 59.67 -23.99
CA GLY A 637 7.27 59.79 -24.95
C GLY A 637 7.70 58.45 -25.56
N TYR A 638 6.96 57.37 -25.30
CA TYR A 638 7.20 56.06 -25.89
C TYR A 638 6.04 55.69 -26.82
N TYR A 639 6.35 55.48 -28.10
CA TYR A 639 5.40 55.00 -29.10
C TYR A 639 5.43 53.47 -29.20
N SER A 640 4.27 52.83 -29.10
CA SER A 640 4.12 51.38 -29.33
C SER A 640 2.78 51.08 -29.99
N ASN A 641 2.81 50.15 -30.96
CA ASN A 641 1.63 49.54 -31.55
C ASN A 641 1.31 48.17 -30.93
N VAL A 642 2.00 47.77 -29.87
CA VAL A 642 1.78 46.50 -29.18
C VAL A 642 1.40 46.74 -27.73
N VAL A 643 0.29 46.16 -27.30
CA VAL A 643 -0.21 46.25 -25.92
C VAL A 643 -0.61 44.89 -25.38
N ILE A 644 -0.65 44.77 -24.06
CA ILE A 644 -1.19 43.60 -23.38
C ILE A 644 -2.58 43.94 -22.85
N ILE A 645 -3.56 43.11 -23.18
CA ILE A 645 -4.95 43.27 -22.76
C ILE A 645 -5.35 42.09 -21.88
N LYS A 646 -6.06 42.38 -20.78
CA LYS A 646 -6.63 41.40 -19.88
C LYS A 646 -8.00 41.90 -19.38
N PRO A 647 -9.07 41.07 -19.38
CA PRO A 647 -10.33 41.42 -18.73
C PRO A 647 -10.14 41.83 -17.27
N LYS A 648 -10.82 42.88 -16.83
CA LYS A 648 -10.73 43.36 -15.44
C LYS A 648 -11.51 42.46 -14.50
N SER A 649 -12.74 42.10 -14.88
CA SER A 649 -13.57 41.14 -14.18
C SER A 649 -13.17 39.71 -14.55
N ARG A 650 -13.28 38.78 -13.60
CA ARG A 650 -13.06 37.34 -13.87
C ARG A 650 -14.20 36.70 -14.66
N ASN A 651 -15.34 37.37 -14.75
CA ASN A 651 -16.56 36.85 -15.39
C ASN A 651 -16.81 37.44 -16.78
N GLU A 652 -15.99 38.38 -17.24
CA GLU A 652 -16.12 39.04 -18.54
C GLU A 652 -15.11 38.44 -19.55
N GLU A 653 -15.56 38.18 -20.78
CA GLU A 653 -14.73 37.66 -21.87
C GLU A 653 -14.43 38.74 -22.91
N LEU A 654 -13.28 38.64 -23.60
CA LEU A 654 -12.91 39.60 -24.65
C LEU A 654 -13.87 39.57 -25.86
N THR A 655 -14.64 38.48 -26.00
CA THR A 655 -15.70 38.29 -27.00
C THR A 655 -17.02 38.98 -26.63
N GLU A 656 -17.15 39.49 -25.41
CA GLU A 656 -18.37 40.19 -24.97
C GLU A 656 -18.35 41.66 -25.37
N ASP A 657 -19.54 42.21 -25.59
CA ASP A 657 -19.65 43.61 -25.97
C ASP A 657 -19.38 44.53 -24.76
N LYS A 658 -18.42 45.44 -24.93
CA LYS A 658 -18.18 46.59 -24.04
C LYS A 658 -17.76 46.20 -22.61
N ILE A 659 -16.71 45.39 -22.48
CA ILE A 659 -16.12 45.01 -21.18
C ILE A 659 -15.00 45.94 -20.73
N GLU A 660 -14.74 46.04 -19.43
CA GLU A 660 -13.61 46.80 -18.89
C GLU A 660 -12.34 45.92 -18.93
N VAL A 661 -11.25 46.46 -19.48
CA VAL A 661 -9.98 45.74 -19.62
C VAL A 661 -8.84 46.48 -18.95
N TYR A 662 -7.91 45.71 -18.37
CA TYR A 662 -6.57 46.18 -18.09
C TYR A 662 -5.78 46.20 -19.40
N MET A 663 -5.48 47.40 -19.89
CA MET A 663 -4.53 47.61 -20.97
C MET A 663 -3.18 48.03 -20.38
N LEU A 664 -2.15 47.28 -20.74
CA LEU A 664 -0.77 47.45 -20.27
C LEU A 664 0.11 47.77 -21.48
N PHE A 665 0.77 48.91 -21.43
CA PHE A 665 1.68 49.40 -22.44
C PHE A 665 3.07 48.80 -22.26
N ILE A 666 3.74 48.50 -23.37
CA ILE A 666 5.06 47.89 -23.42
C ILE A 666 6.08 48.97 -23.87
N PRO A 667 6.95 49.47 -22.98
CA PRO A 667 8.04 50.37 -23.35
C PRO A 667 9.03 49.73 -24.34
N MET A 668 9.70 50.56 -25.17
CA MET A 668 10.71 50.10 -26.12
C MET A 668 11.85 49.33 -25.44
N GLY A 669 12.30 48.21 -26.03
CA GLY A 669 13.43 47.40 -25.56
C GLY A 669 13.09 46.12 -24.79
N ILE A 670 11.81 45.81 -24.58
CA ILE A 670 11.39 44.55 -23.94
C ILE A 670 11.33 43.42 -24.97
N ASN A 671 11.92 42.26 -24.66
CA ASN A 671 11.86 41.09 -25.53
C ASN A 671 10.44 40.52 -25.61
N LEU A 672 9.76 40.82 -26.71
CA LEU A 672 8.40 40.38 -27.02
C LEU A 672 8.30 38.89 -27.39
N HIS A 673 9.38 38.11 -27.39
CA HIS A 673 9.35 36.66 -27.61
C HIS A 673 9.39 35.84 -26.32
N ALA A 674 9.51 36.48 -25.15
CA ALA A 674 9.42 35.78 -23.88
C ALA A 674 7.98 35.29 -23.59
N ASP A 675 7.87 34.11 -22.99
CA ASP A 675 6.59 33.51 -22.55
C ASP A 675 6.00 34.21 -21.32
N SER A 676 6.81 35.00 -20.61
CA SER A 676 6.37 35.80 -19.48
C SER A 676 7.08 37.15 -19.37
N VAL A 677 6.36 38.16 -18.87
CA VAL A 677 6.87 39.53 -18.66
C VAL A 677 6.53 40.00 -17.24
N SER A 678 7.44 40.76 -16.62
CA SER A 678 7.22 41.34 -15.29
C SER A 678 6.31 42.56 -15.37
N ILE A 679 5.33 42.68 -14.48
CA ILE A 679 4.37 43.79 -14.45
C ILE A 679 5.07 45.12 -14.16
N LYS A 680 6.22 45.08 -13.46
CA LYS A 680 7.05 46.26 -13.18
C LYS A 680 7.64 46.91 -14.44
N GLN A 681 7.76 46.14 -15.53
CA GLN A 681 8.28 46.60 -16.82
C GLN A 681 7.17 47.19 -17.71
N LEU A 682 5.91 47.07 -17.30
CA LEU A 682 4.76 47.52 -18.07
C LEU A 682 4.18 48.80 -17.47
N ARG A 683 3.53 49.62 -18.30
CA ARG A 683 2.85 50.84 -17.86
C ARG A 683 1.34 50.66 -17.97
N TYR A 684 0.61 50.94 -16.91
CA TYR A 684 -0.85 50.89 -16.92
C TYR A 684 -1.40 52.12 -17.66
N THR A 685 -2.35 51.91 -18.57
CA THR A 685 -2.90 52.99 -19.41
C THR A 685 -4.21 53.59 -18.88
N GLY A 686 -4.58 53.28 -17.64
CA GLY A 686 -5.81 53.78 -17.02
C GLY A 686 -7.06 53.01 -17.45
N LYS A 687 -8.22 53.64 -17.28
CA LYS A 687 -9.52 52.99 -17.54
C LYS A 687 -9.73 52.80 -19.05
N THR A 688 -9.83 51.55 -19.47
CA THR A 688 -9.99 51.15 -20.87
C THR A 688 -11.04 50.07 -21.01
N TYR A 689 -11.66 50.02 -22.17
CA TYR A 689 -12.72 49.10 -22.50
C TYR A 689 -12.50 48.50 -23.88
N SER A 690 -13.04 47.31 -24.12
CA SER A 690 -12.95 46.64 -25.42
C SER A 690 -14.31 46.15 -25.91
N ARG A 691 -14.45 46.08 -27.24
CA ARG A 691 -15.60 45.53 -27.96
C ARG A 691 -15.07 44.72 -29.17
N PRO A 692 -15.55 43.50 -29.42
CA PRO A 692 -15.21 42.76 -30.63
C PRO A 692 -15.74 43.45 -31.89
N ILE A 693 -15.00 43.33 -33.00
CA ILE A 693 -15.36 43.90 -34.32
C ILE A 693 -15.22 42.88 -35.44
#